data_AF-D2QDG1-F1
#
_entry.id   AF-D2QDG1-F1
#
_cell.length_a   1.000
_cell.length_b   1.000
_cell.length_c   1.000
_cell.angle_alpha   90.00
_cell.angle_beta   90.00
_cell.angle_gamma   90.00
#
_symmetry.space_group_name_H-M   'P 1'
#
loop_
_entity.id
_entity.type
_entity.pdbx_description
1 polymer ?
#
loop_
_entity_poly.entity_id
_entity_poly.type
_entity_poly.pdbx_seq_one_letter_code
_entity_poly.pdbx_strand_id
1 'polypeptide(L)'
;MNACFSCLLVFLSVSVYSQSIIYVTPTGAGNQSGSSWTNALPGNSQLRSKLLSASAGTQLWLSGGQYSLGSSRTETFAIPSGVQVYGGFIGNETALSDRLLSSPSSTTLTGETGDPTSITDNNYHVITFTNASSDTRLDGVVITGGNSNAGTSPHDSGGGIYNNGSGTGNKSRPILKNCLITANTAVNGGGLYNDAHDGGESSSTCINCIFQENSASFSGGGVYNYGYRGLCSPILTGCVFRRNRAVLGGGFLSNATFNAGINNPVLTNCVFEENTASSGAGLVFASGFYAFLNPTLTNCLIDHNQASGSGGGMQVSATIGCSANPTLTNCVLADNSAGTAGSGIYSACYSDSYITIRLTNSLVWTNDVAHDTGSNRIAPTYAITYSNVQGGFSGTGNTNVDPLFVDPASYNYRVRPNSPAINTGDPASTTSTVSATDLANEPRIVNGRIDRGAYEYIPMADLRMTLAVGTRATAVKQPIEYKLTITNDGPDPATNVTWNNRLPPSLSFVGGKDVSNSFTLVYGTVASLEPGKSTTFSYQLQPEQPGRYSNASQITNSDQRDPDSQPDSGTGDGQDDAAQTDVRTTDDNGTVYASPNPNQVPLPSVVSNQPAPDPTKADLSLSISLSNRTPLVGDVVAVICQVSNAGGLAATGVSLSLTLPAGLSFVSGSGFTQTGQAIVGTVGTVNAGTQALLTAYVRINLRNAALLFAEILTSNQPDPDSQPGSGTTDGQDDMATADLRVP
;
A
#
# COMPACT_ATOMS: atom_id res chain seq x y z
N MET A 1 24.08 65.48 -39.34
CA MET A 1 23.36 64.57 -40.25
C MET A 1 23.56 63.16 -39.70
N ASN A 2 22.46 62.58 -39.18
CA ASN A 2 22.10 61.15 -39.09
C ASN A 2 23.12 60.13 -38.54
N ALA A 3 22.79 59.21 -37.63
CA ALA A 3 21.52 58.87 -36.96
C ALA A 3 21.83 58.05 -35.69
N CYS A 4 21.02 58.25 -34.66
CA CYS A 4 21.06 57.57 -33.36
C CYS A 4 20.52 56.12 -33.45
N PHE A 5 21.16 55.24 -32.70
CA PHE A 5 20.67 53.92 -32.31
C PHE A 5 19.47 54.06 -31.35
N SER A 6 18.34 53.43 -31.67
CA SER A 6 17.24 53.19 -30.73
C SER A 6 17.14 51.69 -30.45
N CYS A 7 17.50 51.29 -29.24
CA CYS A 7 17.19 49.97 -28.68
C CYS A 7 15.69 49.89 -28.39
N LEU A 8 14.99 48.98 -29.06
CA LEU A 8 13.62 48.60 -28.76
C LEU A 8 13.65 47.53 -27.65
N LEU A 9 13.41 47.94 -26.40
CA LEU A 9 13.07 47.01 -25.31
C LEU A 9 11.65 46.49 -25.56
N VAL A 10 11.54 45.27 -26.06
CA VAL A 10 10.31 44.48 -25.99
C VAL A 10 10.21 43.97 -24.56
N PHE A 11 9.42 44.65 -23.72
CA PHE A 11 8.95 44.06 -22.48
C PHE A 11 8.05 42.88 -22.83
N LEU A 12 8.57 41.65 -22.73
CA LEU A 12 7.73 40.48 -22.51
C LEU A 12 6.98 40.73 -21.19
N SER A 13 5.73 41.16 -21.27
CA SER A 13 4.81 41.07 -20.15
C SER A 13 4.52 39.59 -19.92
N VAL A 14 5.38 38.94 -19.14
CA VAL A 14 4.97 37.72 -18.45
C VAL A 14 3.92 38.21 -17.45
N SER A 15 2.64 38.03 -17.76
CA SER A 15 1.58 38.16 -16.78
C SER A 15 1.86 37.10 -15.72
N VAL A 16 2.57 37.50 -14.66
CA VAL A 16 2.66 36.72 -13.43
C VAL A 16 1.27 36.82 -12.82
N TYR A 17 0.36 35.93 -13.23
CA TYR A 17 -0.90 35.77 -12.53
C TYR A 17 -0.54 35.34 -11.11
N SER A 18 -0.82 36.21 -10.13
CA SER A 18 -0.77 35.82 -8.73
C SER A 18 -1.66 34.59 -8.56
N GLN A 19 -1.09 33.46 -8.15
CA GLN A 19 -1.86 32.27 -7.80
C GLN A 19 -2.85 32.64 -6.70
N SER A 20 -4.15 32.45 -6.95
CA SER A 20 -5.20 32.65 -5.95
C SER A 20 -5.54 31.30 -5.35
N ILE A 21 -5.34 31.16 -4.04
CA ILE A 21 -5.75 29.97 -3.27
C ILE A 21 -7.14 30.24 -2.69
N ILE A 22 -8.05 29.30 -2.88
CA ILE A 22 -9.40 29.31 -2.33
C ILE A 22 -9.57 28.12 -1.40
N TYR A 23 -9.86 28.41 -0.13
CA TYR A 23 -10.04 27.41 0.91
C TYR A 23 -11.52 27.02 1.01
N VAL A 24 -11.81 25.72 1.02
CA VAL A 24 -13.19 25.20 0.95
C VAL A 24 -13.38 24.09 1.97
N THR A 25 -14.39 24.20 2.81
CA THR A 25 -14.87 23.11 3.69
C THR A 25 -16.28 22.69 3.25
N PRO A 26 -16.79 21.50 3.62
CA PRO A 26 -18.13 21.08 3.19
C PRO A 26 -19.23 22.11 3.51
N THR A 27 -19.17 22.72 4.69
CA THR A 27 -20.18 23.67 5.22
C THR A 27 -19.74 25.13 5.23
N GLY A 28 -18.48 25.42 4.91
CA GLY A 28 -17.89 26.76 5.00
C GLY A 28 -17.47 27.12 6.42
N ALA A 29 -16.81 28.27 6.57
CA ALA A 29 -16.39 28.84 7.85
C ALA A 29 -16.36 30.37 7.81
N GLY A 30 -16.51 31.00 8.98
CA GLY A 30 -16.36 32.45 9.16
C GLY A 30 -17.23 33.26 8.20
N ASN A 31 -16.60 34.24 7.52
CA ASN A 31 -17.29 35.09 6.55
C ASN A 31 -17.47 34.45 5.17
N GLN A 32 -17.05 33.20 4.98
CA GLN A 32 -17.24 32.40 3.77
C GLN A 32 -16.64 32.99 2.49
N SER A 33 -15.61 33.84 2.61
CA SER A 33 -14.93 34.44 1.45
C SER A 33 -14.00 33.47 0.71
N GLY A 34 -13.63 32.34 1.32
CA GLY A 34 -12.65 31.38 0.83
C GLY A 34 -11.20 31.86 0.93
N SER A 35 -10.91 32.93 1.68
CA SER A 35 -9.57 33.54 1.79
C SER A 35 -8.61 32.83 2.75
N SER A 36 -9.15 32.02 3.66
CA SER A 36 -8.41 31.22 4.64
C SER A 36 -9.28 30.05 5.11
N TRP A 37 -8.71 29.07 5.81
CA TRP A 37 -9.48 28.00 6.46
C TRP A 37 -10.53 28.54 7.45
N THR A 38 -10.22 29.59 8.20
CA THR A 38 -11.15 30.26 9.13
C THR A 38 -12.30 30.99 8.44
N ASN A 39 -12.16 31.28 7.14
CA ASN A 39 -13.14 31.98 6.30
C ASN A 39 -13.52 31.14 5.07
N ALA A 40 -13.49 29.81 5.20
CA ALA A 40 -13.62 28.90 4.09
C ALA A 40 -14.97 29.00 3.35
N LEU A 41 -14.93 28.84 2.04
CA LEU A 41 -16.12 28.79 1.19
C LEU A 41 -16.96 27.53 1.50
N PRO A 42 -18.30 27.62 1.57
CA PRO A 42 -19.16 26.46 1.75
C PRO A 42 -19.23 25.59 0.49
N GLY A 43 -18.63 24.41 0.57
CA GLY A 43 -18.48 23.49 -0.54
C GLY A 43 -19.80 23.05 -1.17
N ASN A 44 -20.73 22.60 -0.33
CA ASN A 44 -22.01 22.02 -0.77
C ASN A 44 -22.99 23.03 -1.38
N SER A 45 -22.75 24.32 -1.25
CA SER A 45 -23.61 25.37 -1.81
C SER A 45 -22.91 26.31 -2.79
N GLN A 46 -21.58 26.44 -2.73
CA GLN A 46 -20.84 27.45 -3.50
C GLN A 46 -19.62 26.94 -4.27
N LEU A 47 -19.15 25.70 -4.06
CA LEU A 47 -17.98 25.20 -4.80
C LEU A 47 -18.20 25.22 -6.31
N ARG A 48 -19.38 24.80 -6.78
CA ARG A 48 -19.71 24.79 -8.21
C ARG A 48 -19.72 26.17 -8.84
N SER A 49 -20.41 27.12 -8.24
CA SER A 49 -20.44 28.49 -8.76
C SER A 49 -19.05 29.11 -8.74
N LYS A 50 -18.24 28.79 -7.72
CA LYS A 50 -16.85 29.23 -7.65
C LYS A 50 -16.02 28.63 -8.78
N LEU A 51 -16.11 27.32 -9.03
CA LEU A 51 -15.43 26.66 -10.15
C LEU A 51 -15.81 27.30 -11.49
N LEU A 52 -17.09 27.57 -11.75
CA LEU A 52 -17.55 28.21 -13.00
C LEU A 52 -16.96 29.62 -13.22
N SER A 53 -16.60 30.32 -12.14
CA SER A 53 -16.02 31.66 -12.19
C SER A 53 -14.49 31.69 -12.09
N ALA A 54 -13.85 30.54 -11.81
CA ALA A 54 -12.42 30.47 -11.57
C ALA A 54 -11.62 30.60 -12.87
N SER A 55 -10.53 31.37 -12.82
CA SER A 55 -9.60 31.53 -13.94
C SER A 55 -8.40 30.59 -13.81
N ALA A 56 -7.72 30.33 -14.93
CA ALA A 56 -6.45 29.60 -14.94
C ALA A 56 -5.46 30.14 -13.88
N GLY A 57 -4.78 29.22 -13.20
CA GLY A 57 -3.87 29.52 -12.08
C GLY A 57 -4.55 29.58 -10.69
N THR A 58 -5.88 29.48 -10.62
CA THR A 58 -6.59 29.34 -9.33
C THR A 58 -6.37 27.95 -8.74
N GLN A 59 -6.08 27.89 -7.45
CA GLN A 59 -6.06 26.65 -6.67
C GLN A 59 -7.26 26.61 -5.72
N LEU A 60 -7.95 25.47 -5.67
CA LEU A 60 -8.98 25.20 -4.68
C LEU A 60 -8.46 24.12 -3.74
N TRP A 61 -8.40 24.43 -2.45
CA TRP A 61 -7.95 23.53 -1.38
C TRP A 61 -9.16 23.07 -0.59
N LEU A 62 -9.46 21.78 -0.67
CA LEU A 62 -10.65 21.16 -0.09
C LEU A 62 -10.24 20.39 1.17
N SER A 63 -10.84 20.72 2.30
CA SER A 63 -10.67 19.96 3.54
C SER A 63 -11.28 18.55 3.41
N GLY A 64 -11.01 17.71 4.41
CA GLY A 64 -11.69 16.44 4.59
C GLY A 64 -13.20 16.63 4.70
N GLY A 65 -13.94 15.67 4.17
CA GLY A 65 -15.39 15.64 4.13
C GLY A 65 -15.96 15.39 2.74
N GLN A 66 -17.30 15.33 2.68
CA GLN A 66 -18.04 15.07 1.46
C GLN A 66 -18.58 16.36 0.85
N TYR A 67 -18.37 16.50 -0.46
CA TYR A 67 -18.84 17.60 -1.29
C TYR A 67 -19.83 17.04 -2.31
N SER A 68 -21.09 17.41 -2.15
CA SER A 68 -22.19 16.94 -2.99
C SER A 68 -22.62 17.98 -4.01
N LEU A 69 -23.18 17.50 -5.11
CA LEU A 69 -23.87 18.32 -6.11
C LEU A 69 -25.30 18.63 -5.62
N GLY A 70 -26.03 19.45 -6.37
CA GLY A 70 -27.45 19.74 -6.08
C GLY A 70 -28.37 18.69 -6.72
N SER A 71 -29.68 18.91 -6.62
CA SER A 71 -30.70 17.90 -6.96
C SER A 71 -30.90 17.64 -8.46
N SER A 72 -30.24 18.37 -9.36
CA SER A 72 -30.38 18.14 -10.80
C SER A 72 -29.30 17.19 -11.29
N ARG A 73 -29.70 16.09 -11.96
CA ARG A 73 -28.77 15.07 -12.46
C ARG A 73 -27.72 15.59 -13.45
N THR A 74 -27.96 16.72 -14.11
CA THR A 74 -27.02 17.32 -15.06
C THR A 74 -25.94 18.17 -14.39
N GLU A 75 -26.03 18.37 -13.08
CA GLU A 75 -25.04 19.11 -12.32
C GLU A 75 -23.75 18.31 -12.17
N THR A 76 -22.62 19.02 -12.07
CA THR A 76 -21.28 18.44 -12.02
C THR A 76 -20.29 19.45 -11.44
N PHE A 77 -19.17 18.98 -10.92
CA PHE A 77 -18.01 19.82 -10.65
C PHE A 77 -17.24 20.02 -11.96
N ALA A 78 -17.61 21.05 -12.71
CA ALA A 78 -16.93 21.43 -13.94
C ALA A 78 -15.62 22.16 -13.60
N ILE A 79 -14.47 21.51 -13.81
CA ILE A 79 -13.15 22.11 -13.51
C ILE A 79 -12.64 22.86 -14.75
N PRO A 80 -12.49 24.21 -14.69
CA PRO A 80 -12.06 24.98 -15.86
C PRO A 80 -10.60 24.73 -16.24
N SER A 81 -10.29 25.02 -17.51
CA SER A 81 -8.93 24.95 -18.04
C SER A 81 -7.93 25.78 -17.21
N GLY A 82 -6.86 25.14 -16.75
CA GLY A 82 -5.80 25.73 -15.93
C GLY A 82 -6.13 25.89 -14.43
N VAL A 83 -7.30 25.44 -13.97
CA VAL A 83 -7.67 25.43 -12.54
C VAL A 83 -7.17 24.13 -11.89
N GLN A 84 -6.76 24.23 -10.63
CA GLN A 84 -6.20 23.11 -9.86
C GLN A 84 -7.03 22.87 -8.60
N VAL A 85 -7.53 21.64 -8.42
CA VAL A 85 -8.33 21.23 -7.27
C VAL A 85 -7.55 20.19 -6.47
N TYR A 86 -7.37 20.46 -5.19
CA TYR A 86 -6.58 19.65 -4.26
C TYR A 86 -7.43 19.22 -3.06
N GLY A 87 -7.50 17.92 -2.78
CA GLY A 87 -8.12 17.36 -1.58
C GLY A 87 -7.11 16.77 -0.59
N GLY A 88 -7.59 16.25 0.54
CA GLY A 88 -6.75 15.63 1.57
C GLY A 88 -6.18 16.62 2.59
N PHE A 89 -6.78 17.81 2.72
CA PHE A 89 -6.43 18.76 3.77
C PHE A 89 -7.21 18.49 5.05
N ILE A 90 -6.60 18.67 6.22
CA ILE A 90 -7.26 18.70 7.53
C ILE A 90 -8.01 20.03 7.71
N GLY A 91 -7.47 21.13 7.18
CA GLY A 91 -8.06 22.47 7.28
C GLY A 91 -7.27 23.44 8.18
N ASN A 92 -5.97 23.21 8.33
CA ASN A 92 -5.05 24.09 9.10
C ASN A 92 -3.72 24.34 8.37
N GLU A 93 -3.55 23.76 7.19
CA GLU A 93 -2.33 23.77 6.40
C GLU A 93 -2.05 25.15 5.79
N THR A 94 -0.77 25.46 5.62
CA THR A 94 -0.31 26.73 5.03
C THR A 94 0.42 26.55 3.70
N ALA A 95 0.88 25.33 3.42
CA ALA A 95 1.51 24.93 2.17
C ALA A 95 0.89 23.65 1.59
N LEU A 96 0.99 23.50 0.27
CA LEU A 96 0.47 22.31 -0.43
C LEU A 96 1.16 21.01 0.04
N SER A 97 2.43 21.10 0.46
CA SER A 97 3.21 19.99 1.01
C SER A 97 2.75 19.52 2.38
N ASP A 98 1.97 20.33 3.09
CA ASP A 98 1.47 19.99 4.43
C ASP A 98 0.29 18.99 4.36
N ARG A 99 -0.25 18.74 3.16
CA ARG A 99 -1.33 17.78 2.91
C ARG A 99 -0.94 16.37 3.36
N LEU A 100 -1.81 15.74 4.14
CA LEU A 100 -1.71 14.32 4.47
C LEU A 100 -2.52 13.50 3.46
N LEU A 101 -1.85 12.94 2.46
CA LEU A 101 -2.48 12.06 1.48
C LEU A 101 -2.75 10.68 2.09
N SER A 102 -4.01 10.40 2.38
CA SER A 102 -4.49 9.05 2.71
C SER A 102 -5.02 8.34 1.45
N SER A 103 -5.09 7.01 1.50
CA SER A 103 -5.73 6.18 0.45
C SER A 103 -6.77 5.27 1.11
N PRO A 104 -8.08 5.57 1.03
CA PRO A 104 -8.69 6.68 0.28
C PRO A 104 -8.41 8.05 0.92
N SER A 105 -8.49 9.11 0.10
CA SER A 105 -8.40 10.51 0.56
C SER A 105 -9.55 10.85 1.50
N SER A 106 -9.32 11.74 2.46
CA SER A 106 -10.37 12.28 3.35
C SER A 106 -11.36 13.21 2.62
N THR A 107 -11.06 13.66 1.40
CA THR A 107 -11.93 14.54 0.61
C THR A 107 -12.67 13.73 -0.45
N THR A 108 -14.01 13.75 -0.40
CA THR A 108 -14.88 13.06 -1.36
C THR A 108 -15.71 14.04 -2.17
N LEU A 109 -15.63 13.95 -3.50
CA LEU A 109 -16.55 14.60 -4.45
C LEU A 109 -17.56 13.54 -4.90
N THR A 110 -18.85 13.79 -4.71
CA THR A 110 -19.87 12.78 -5.02
C THR A 110 -21.00 13.28 -5.91
N GLY A 111 -21.46 12.39 -6.80
CA GLY A 111 -22.69 12.53 -7.56
C GLY A 111 -23.91 11.90 -6.88
N GLU A 112 -23.73 11.32 -5.69
CA GLU A 112 -24.85 10.86 -4.86
C GLU A 112 -25.64 12.06 -4.36
N THR A 113 -26.91 12.12 -4.74
CA THR A 113 -27.82 13.20 -4.37
C THR A 113 -29.21 12.63 -4.12
N GLY A 114 -29.74 12.84 -2.92
CA GLY A 114 -31.09 12.38 -2.59
C GLY A 114 -31.07 11.12 -1.74
N ASP A 115 -31.63 10.05 -2.27
CA ASP A 115 -31.79 8.77 -1.58
C ASP A 115 -30.55 7.88 -1.75
N PRO A 116 -29.72 7.71 -0.71
CA PRO A 116 -28.47 6.94 -0.80
C PRO A 116 -28.67 5.44 -1.05
N THR A 117 -29.91 4.96 -1.08
CA THR A 117 -30.25 3.56 -1.42
C THR A 117 -30.57 3.37 -2.89
N SER A 118 -30.70 4.47 -3.65
CA SER A 118 -30.96 4.47 -5.08
C SER A 118 -29.82 5.17 -5.81
N ILE A 119 -29.47 4.66 -7.00
CA ILE A 119 -28.53 5.36 -7.89
C ILE A 119 -29.24 6.20 -8.95
N THR A 120 -30.58 6.15 -9.01
CA THR A 120 -31.36 6.71 -10.14
C THR A 120 -31.42 8.23 -10.14
N ASP A 121 -31.29 8.84 -8.98
CA ASP A 121 -31.25 10.27 -8.71
C ASP A 121 -29.83 10.85 -8.77
N ASN A 122 -28.81 9.99 -8.78
CA ASN A 122 -27.42 10.41 -8.87
C ASN A 122 -27.14 11.21 -10.14
N ASN A 123 -26.24 12.19 -10.01
CA ASN A 123 -25.79 12.98 -11.14
C ASN A 123 -25.13 12.11 -12.21
N TYR A 124 -25.27 12.51 -13.47
CA TYR A 124 -24.68 11.78 -14.59
C TYR A 124 -23.16 11.75 -14.48
N HIS A 125 -22.54 12.90 -14.24
CA HIS A 125 -21.09 13.06 -14.16
C HIS A 125 -20.72 13.73 -12.85
N VAL A 126 -19.86 13.11 -12.04
CA VAL A 126 -19.34 13.78 -10.84
C VAL A 126 -18.46 14.96 -11.25
N ILE A 127 -17.50 14.71 -12.15
CA ILE A 127 -16.56 15.71 -12.67
C ILE A 127 -16.72 15.84 -14.18
N THR A 128 -16.64 17.07 -14.68
CA THR A 128 -16.45 17.32 -16.12
C THR A 128 -15.23 18.18 -16.39
N PHE A 129 -14.52 17.83 -17.46
CA PHE A 129 -13.50 18.66 -18.09
C PHE A 129 -13.93 18.95 -19.51
N THR A 130 -13.79 20.20 -19.93
CA THR A 130 -14.01 20.62 -21.32
C THR A 130 -12.84 21.47 -21.76
N ASN A 131 -12.14 21.04 -22.81
CA ASN A 131 -10.97 21.75 -23.34
C ASN A 131 -9.93 22.10 -22.26
N ALA A 132 -9.71 21.18 -21.32
CA ALA A 132 -8.80 21.37 -20.21
C ALA A 132 -7.35 21.43 -20.70
N SER A 133 -6.59 22.43 -20.28
CA SER A 133 -5.15 22.49 -20.54
C SER A 133 -4.41 21.43 -19.71
N SER A 134 -3.15 21.19 -20.05
CA SER A 134 -2.24 20.34 -19.29
C SER A 134 -1.86 20.89 -17.91
N ASP A 135 -2.27 22.12 -17.58
CA ASP A 135 -2.11 22.71 -16.25
C ASP A 135 -3.33 22.47 -15.36
N THR A 136 -4.42 21.95 -15.93
CA THR A 136 -5.65 21.63 -15.20
C THR A 136 -5.43 20.39 -14.35
N ARG A 137 -5.75 20.47 -13.05
CA ARG A 137 -5.39 19.40 -12.11
C ARG A 137 -6.52 19.03 -11.17
N LEU A 138 -6.64 17.74 -10.90
CA LEU A 138 -7.41 17.17 -9.81
C LEU A 138 -6.53 16.22 -9.03
N ASP A 139 -6.31 16.49 -7.75
CA ASP A 139 -5.28 15.80 -6.96
C ASP A 139 -5.77 15.46 -5.54
N GLY A 140 -5.71 14.17 -5.17
CA GLY A 140 -5.99 13.71 -3.80
C GLY A 140 -7.47 13.76 -3.41
N VAL A 141 -8.37 13.28 -4.28
CA VAL A 141 -9.81 13.22 -3.99
C VAL A 141 -10.38 11.82 -4.27
N VAL A 142 -11.47 11.48 -3.58
CA VAL A 142 -12.35 10.37 -3.95
C VAL A 142 -13.45 10.91 -4.86
N ILE A 143 -13.77 10.17 -5.94
CA ILE A 143 -14.81 10.51 -6.92
C ILE A 143 -15.76 9.32 -7.01
N THR A 144 -17.02 9.52 -6.58
CA THR A 144 -17.98 8.42 -6.44
C THR A 144 -19.42 8.83 -6.70
N GLY A 145 -20.28 7.85 -6.99
CA GLY A 145 -21.72 8.03 -7.09
C GLY A 145 -22.18 8.69 -8.38
N GLY A 146 -21.38 8.72 -9.44
CA GLY A 146 -21.85 9.12 -10.77
C GLY A 146 -22.67 8.03 -11.47
N ASN A 147 -23.72 8.39 -12.21
CA ASN A 147 -24.58 7.46 -12.93
C ASN A 147 -24.98 7.97 -14.33
N SER A 148 -24.07 7.86 -15.31
CA SER A 148 -24.27 8.26 -16.71
C SER A 148 -25.09 7.22 -17.51
N ASN A 149 -26.40 7.22 -17.31
CA ASN A 149 -27.32 6.22 -17.87
C ASN A 149 -28.41 6.77 -18.80
N ALA A 150 -28.37 8.05 -19.17
CA ALA A 150 -29.28 8.56 -20.20
C ALA A 150 -28.81 7.98 -21.54
N GLY A 151 -29.65 7.29 -22.31
CA GLY A 151 -29.24 6.59 -23.53
C GLY A 151 -28.74 7.46 -24.70
N THR A 152 -28.32 8.70 -24.43
CA THR A 152 -27.80 9.67 -25.39
C THR A 152 -26.65 10.47 -24.78
N SER A 153 -25.60 10.68 -25.58
CA SER A 153 -24.48 11.57 -25.28
C SER A 153 -24.94 13.00 -24.87
N PRO A 154 -24.25 13.65 -23.92
CA PRO A 154 -23.08 13.16 -23.18
C PRO A 154 -23.42 12.27 -21.99
N HIS A 155 -24.69 12.22 -21.58
CA HIS A 155 -25.15 11.62 -20.32
C HIS A 155 -25.23 10.08 -20.33
N ASP A 156 -24.73 9.43 -21.38
CA ASP A 156 -24.47 7.99 -21.45
C ASP A 156 -23.03 7.63 -21.02
N SER A 157 -22.13 8.62 -20.90
CA SER A 157 -20.69 8.36 -20.85
C SER A 157 -19.98 9.12 -19.73
N GLY A 158 -19.06 8.48 -19.00
CA GLY A 158 -18.23 9.13 -17.99
C GLY A 158 -18.97 9.36 -16.66
N GLY A 159 -19.30 8.29 -15.95
CA GLY A 159 -20.01 8.37 -14.67
C GLY A 159 -19.24 9.18 -13.63
N GLY A 160 -18.01 8.77 -13.32
CA GLY A 160 -17.13 9.52 -12.44
C GLY A 160 -16.64 10.80 -13.11
N ILE A 161 -16.01 10.66 -14.27
CA ILE A 161 -15.38 11.76 -14.99
C ILE A 161 -15.73 11.68 -16.49
N TYR A 162 -16.24 12.78 -17.03
CA TYR A 162 -16.37 12.99 -18.46
C TYR A 162 -15.38 14.06 -18.94
N ASN A 163 -14.38 13.64 -19.71
CA ASN A 163 -13.32 14.50 -20.25
C ASN A 163 -13.54 14.77 -21.74
N ASN A 164 -14.05 15.96 -22.06
CA ASN A 164 -14.46 16.34 -23.40
C ASN A 164 -13.40 17.21 -24.11
N GLY A 165 -12.81 16.66 -25.17
CA GLY A 165 -11.94 17.39 -26.10
C GLY A 165 -12.45 17.35 -27.53
N SER A 166 -13.74 17.09 -27.74
CA SER A 166 -14.31 16.81 -29.04
C SER A 166 -14.37 17.99 -30.00
N GLY A 167 -14.24 17.74 -31.29
CA GLY A 167 -14.33 18.72 -32.37
C GLY A 167 -12.97 19.27 -32.81
N THR A 168 -12.85 19.60 -34.09
CA THR A 168 -11.60 20.08 -34.70
C THR A 168 -10.97 21.23 -33.92
N GLY A 169 -9.73 21.02 -33.45
CA GLY A 169 -8.93 22.02 -32.73
C GLY A 169 -9.15 22.06 -31.23
N ASN A 170 -10.16 21.35 -30.70
CA ASN A 170 -10.39 21.21 -29.28
C ASN A 170 -9.42 20.22 -28.64
N LYS A 171 -8.98 20.51 -27.42
CA LYS A 171 -7.97 19.74 -26.69
C LYS A 171 -8.27 19.71 -25.20
N SER A 172 -8.45 18.52 -24.63
CA SER A 172 -8.66 18.32 -23.20
C SER A 172 -7.69 17.31 -22.62
N ARG A 173 -6.78 17.80 -21.76
CA ARG A 173 -5.61 17.06 -21.24
C ARG A 173 -5.44 17.28 -19.73
N PRO A 174 -6.44 17.00 -18.90
CA PRO A 174 -6.34 17.20 -17.45
C PRO A 174 -5.33 16.21 -16.82
N ILE A 175 -4.74 16.63 -15.71
CA ILE A 175 -3.90 15.77 -14.85
C ILE A 175 -4.73 15.31 -13.65
N LEU A 176 -4.88 14.00 -13.50
CA LEU A 176 -5.45 13.34 -12.33
C LEU A 176 -4.30 12.75 -11.51
N LYS A 177 -4.22 13.05 -10.22
CA LYS A 177 -3.15 12.52 -9.36
C LYS A 177 -3.65 12.06 -8.00
N ASN A 178 -3.21 10.90 -7.51
CA ASN A 178 -3.59 10.41 -6.18
C ASN A 178 -5.12 10.34 -5.97
N CYS A 179 -5.89 10.10 -7.04
CA CYS A 179 -7.35 10.07 -6.96
C CYS A 179 -7.85 8.63 -6.84
N LEU A 180 -8.91 8.43 -6.04
CA LEU A 180 -9.70 7.20 -6.06
C LEU A 180 -11.00 7.47 -6.84
N ILE A 181 -11.15 6.82 -7.98
CA ILE A 181 -12.36 6.85 -8.81
C ILE A 181 -13.10 5.55 -8.57
N THR A 182 -14.18 5.60 -7.80
CA THR A 182 -14.84 4.39 -7.30
C THR A 182 -16.35 4.40 -7.40
N ALA A 183 -16.95 3.23 -7.59
CA ALA A 183 -18.40 3.02 -7.56
C ALA A 183 -19.20 3.96 -8.49
N ASN A 184 -18.65 4.26 -9.66
CA ASN A 184 -19.36 5.04 -10.69
C ASN A 184 -19.93 4.13 -11.77
N THR A 185 -21.10 4.50 -12.29
CA THR A 185 -21.82 3.73 -13.31
C THR A 185 -22.02 4.56 -14.59
N ALA A 186 -21.90 3.94 -15.75
CA ALA A 186 -22.20 4.56 -17.04
C ALA A 186 -22.69 3.54 -18.09
N VAL A 187 -23.09 4.01 -19.28
CA VAL A 187 -23.09 3.14 -20.47
C VAL A 187 -21.66 2.92 -20.95
N ASN A 188 -20.87 3.99 -20.99
CA ASN A 188 -19.50 4.00 -21.49
C ASN A 188 -18.57 4.74 -20.51
N GLY A 189 -17.45 4.16 -20.11
CA GLY A 189 -16.50 4.81 -19.19
C GLY A 189 -17.11 5.02 -17.80
N GLY A 190 -17.29 3.96 -17.02
CA GLY A 190 -17.87 4.05 -15.68
C GLY A 190 -17.10 5.02 -14.80
N GLY A 191 -15.79 4.82 -14.66
CA GLY A 191 -14.91 5.72 -13.91
C GLY A 191 -14.54 6.98 -14.70
N LEU A 192 -13.97 6.83 -15.90
CA LEU A 192 -13.54 7.94 -16.75
C LEU A 192 -13.82 7.66 -18.23
N TYR A 193 -14.35 8.67 -18.92
CA TYR A 193 -14.52 8.67 -20.37
C TYR A 193 -13.73 9.83 -21.00
N ASN A 194 -12.77 9.52 -21.88
CA ASN A 194 -12.05 10.51 -22.68
C ASN A 194 -12.68 10.58 -24.08
N ASP A 195 -13.35 11.69 -24.36
CA ASP A 195 -14.07 11.94 -25.62
C ASP A 195 -13.24 12.78 -26.59
N ALA A 196 -12.68 12.13 -27.63
CA ALA A 196 -11.91 12.80 -28.68
C ALA A 196 -12.61 12.73 -30.05
N HIS A 197 -13.95 12.81 -30.09
CA HIS A 197 -14.66 12.71 -31.38
C HIS A 197 -14.35 13.87 -32.35
N ASP A 198 -14.50 13.58 -33.65
CA ASP A 198 -14.52 14.53 -34.77
C ASP A 198 -13.35 15.52 -34.81
N GLY A 199 -12.12 14.99 -34.86
CA GLY A 199 -10.90 15.79 -34.99
C GLY A 199 -10.42 16.44 -33.69
N GLY A 200 -11.08 16.12 -32.56
CA GLY A 200 -10.69 16.56 -31.23
C GLY A 200 -9.52 15.78 -30.63
N GLU A 201 -9.03 16.26 -29.48
CA GLU A 201 -8.00 15.61 -28.67
C GLU A 201 -8.47 15.49 -27.22
N SER A 202 -8.53 14.27 -26.68
CA SER A 202 -8.83 14.04 -25.27
C SER A 202 -7.88 13.01 -24.69
N SER A 203 -6.87 13.48 -23.97
CA SER A 203 -5.74 12.66 -23.49
C SER A 203 -5.40 13.05 -22.06
N SER A 204 -6.08 12.43 -21.08
CA SER A 204 -5.80 12.64 -19.67
C SER A 204 -4.46 12.01 -19.25
N THR A 205 -3.83 12.60 -18.22
CA THR A 205 -2.67 12.02 -17.54
C THR A 205 -3.08 11.58 -16.14
N CYS A 206 -2.98 10.29 -15.84
CA CYS A 206 -3.31 9.72 -14.53
C CYS A 206 -2.03 9.25 -13.82
N ILE A 207 -1.81 9.72 -12.60
CA ILE A 207 -0.62 9.39 -11.81
C ILE A 207 -1.06 8.91 -10.43
N ASN A 208 -0.71 7.68 -10.06
CA ASN A 208 -1.07 7.09 -8.77
C ASN A 208 -2.58 7.13 -8.51
N CYS A 209 -3.39 6.93 -9.55
CA CYS A 209 -4.84 6.88 -9.43
C CYS A 209 -5.32 5.43 -9.30
N ILE A 210 -6.39 5.24 -8.53
CA ILE A 210 -7.05 3.95 -8.37
C ILE A 210 -8.43 4.06 -9.02
N PHE A 211 -8.71 3.20 -9.99
CA PHE A 211 -10.04 2.98 -10.58
C PHE A 211 -10.57 1.68 -10.01
N GLN A 212 -11.56 1.76 -9.12
CA GLN A 212 -12.08 0.59 -8.41
C GLN A 212 -13.60 0.47 -8.52
N GLU A 213 -14.12 -0.74 -8.72
CA GLU A 213 -15.58 -1.00 -8.63
C GLU A 213 -16.46 -0.12 -9.53
N ASN A 214 -15.90 0.41 -10.62
CA ASN A 214 -16.68 1.15 -11.60
C ASN A 214 -17.33 0.19 -12.60
N SER A 215 -18.53 0.53 -13.07
CA SER A 215 -19.34 -0.32 -13.92
C SER A 215 -19.79 0.40 -15.19
N ALA A 216 -19.58 -0.22 -16.34
CA ALA A 216 -20.15 0.22 -17.62
C ALA A 216 -21.11 -0.84 -18.16
N SER A 217 -22.31 -0.45 -18.58
CA SER A 217 -23.23 -1.40 -19.22
C SER A 217 -22.79 -1.80 -20.63
N PHE A 218 -21.82 -1.10 -21.23
CA PHE A 218 -21.24 -1.43 -22.53
C PHE A 218 -19.71 -1.45 -22.51
N SER A 219 -19.02 -0.31 -22.50
CA SER A 219 -17.56 -0.25 -22.75
C SER A 219 -16.79 0.51 -21.68
N GLY A 220 -15.67 -0.05 -21.21
CA GLY A 220 -14.72 0.60 -20.31
C GLY A 220 -15.29 0.82 -18.91
N GLY A 221 -15.26 -0.20 -18.05
CA GLY A 221 -15.76 -0.08 -16.68
C GLY A 221 -14.97 0.95 -15.89
N GLY A 222 -13.66 0.79 -15.81
CA GLY A 222 -12.75 1.78 -15.23
C GLY A 222 -12.56 2.99 -16.15
N VAL A 223 -11.96 2.79 -17.33
CA VAL A 223 -11.67 3.86 -18.29
C VAL A 223 -12.09 3.46 -19.70
N TYR A 224 -12.68 4.41 -20.44
CA TYR A 224 -12.86 4.33 -21.88
C TYR A 224 -12.24 5.54 -22.59
N ASN A 225 -11.30 5.27 -23.48
CA ASN A 225 -10.67 6.21 -24.40
C ASN A 225 -11.27 6.07 -25.81
N TYR A 226 -11.97 7.10 -26.27
CA TYR A 226 -12.68 7.07 -27.53
C TYR A 226 -12.09 8.05 -28.56
N GLY A 227 -11.26 7.51 -29.47
CA GLY A 227 -10.63 8.24 -30.57
C GLY A 227 -11.39 8.07 -31.89
N TYR A 228 -12.59 8.66 -32.00
CA TYR A 228 -13.36 8.65 -33.25
C TYR A 228 -12.93 9.83 -34.14
N ARG A 229 -12.21 9.54 -35.23
CA ARG A 229 -11.61 10.59 -36.11
C ARG A 229 -10.75 11.63 -35.37
N GLY A 230 -10.26 11.31 -34.18
CA GLY A 230 -9.50 12.21 -33.32
C GLY A 230 -8.44 11.48 -32.49
N LEU A 231 -7.77 12.22 -31.60
CA LEU A 231 -6.63 11.74 -30.83
C LEU A 231 -7.01 11.49 -29.36
N CYS A 232 -6.91 10.24 -28.92
CA CYS A 232 -7.15 9.86 -27.53
C CYS A 232 -6.01 8.98 -27.01
N SER A 233 -4.92 9.58 -26.53
CA SER A 233 -3.70 8.85 -26.13
C SER A 233 -3.32 9.19 -24.69
N PRO A 234 -4.04 8.66 -23.69
CA PRO A 234 -3.78 8.96 -22.29
C PRO A 234 -2.44 8.39 -21.81
N ILE A 235 -1.91 8.98 -20.73
CA ILE A 235 -0.69 8.52 -20.05
C ILE A 235 -1.07 8.11 -18.63
N LEU A 236 -0.69 6.89 -18.24
CA LEU A 236 -1.00 6.32 -16.93
C LEU A 236 0.30 5.83 -16.27
N THR A 237 0.57 6.33 -15.06
CA THR A 237 1.74 5.94 -14.27
C THR A 237 1.31 5.54 -12.87
N GLY A 238 1.73 4.36 -12.40
CA GLY A 238 1.44 3.93 -11.03
C GLY A 238 -0.06 3.71 -10.74
N CYS A 239 -0.88 3.52 -11.77
CA CYS A 239 -2.32 3.43 -11.63
C CYS A 239 -2.78 1.98 -11.38
N VAL A 240 -3.85 1.83 -10.60
CA VAL A 240 -4.46 0.52 -10.29
C VAL A 240 -5.88 0.48 -10.83
N PHE A 241 -6.23 -0.60 -11.51
CA PHE A 241 -7.57 -0.89 -12.00
C PHE A 241 -8.05 -2.18 -11.36
N ARG A 242 -8.96 -2.07 -10.39
CA ARG A 242 -9.40 -3.20 -9.57
C ARG A 242 -10.91 -3.39 -9.62
N ARG A 243 -11.39 -4.62 -9.87
CA ARG A 243 -12.82 -4.97 -9.75
C ARG A 243 -13.77 -4.11 -10.58
N ASN A 244 -13.30 -3.53 -11.68
CA ASN A 244 -14.18 -2.81 -12.59
C ASN A 244 -14.90 -3.81 -13.52
N ARG A 245 -16.10 -3.42 -13.98
CA ARG A 245 -16.97 -4.30 -14.76
C ARG A 245 -17.46 -3.65 -16.05
N ALA A 246 -17.46 -4.38 -17.16
CA ALA A 246 -18.07 -3.94 -18.41
C ALA A 246 -18.59 -5.11 -19.26
N VAL A 247 -19.19 -4.82 -20.43
CA VAL A 247 -19.33 -5.84 -21.48
C VAL A 247 -17.99 -5.97 -22.22
N LEU A 248 -17.36 -4.86 -22.59
CA LEU A 248 -16.04 -4.80 -23.20
C LEU A 248 -15.10 -3.94 -22.35
N GLY A 249 -13.92 -4.45 -21.98
CA GLY A 249 -12.92 -3.65 -21.27
C GLY A 249 -13.35 -3.36 -19.83
N GLY A 250 -13.27 -4.35 -18.94
CA GLY A 250 -13.63 -4.17 -17.53
C GLY A 250 -12.79 -3.07 -16.88
N GLY A 251 -11.46 -3.24 -16.91
CA GLY A 251 -10.51 -2.24 -16.41
C GLY A 251 -10.37 -1.05 -17.34
N PHE A 252 -9.86 -1.27 -18.55
CA PHE A 252 -9.51 -0.21 -19.47
C PHE A 252 -9.80 -0.58 -20.93
N LEU A 253 -10.39 0.36 -21.66
CA LEU A 253 -10.68 0.21 -23.08
C LEU A 253 -10.12 1.41 -23.86
N SER A 254 -9.35 1.10 -24.90
CA SER A 254 -8.90 2.07 -25.90
C SER A 254 -9.42 1.70 -27.26
N ASN A 255 -10.16 2.63 -27.86
CA ASN A 255 -10.74 2.48 -29.19
C ASN A 255 -10.27 3.60 -30.12
N ALA A 256 -9.80 3.24 -31.31
CA ALA A 256 -9.50 4.17 -32.39
C ALA A 256 -10.35 3.80 -33.61
N THR A 257 -11.17 4.71 -34.10
CA THR A 257 -12.08 4.41 -35.21
C THR A 257 -12.12 5.50 -36.27
N PHE A 258 -12.32 5.07 -37.52
CA PHE A 258 -12.39 5.90 -38.72
C PHE A 258 -11.08 6.58 -39.07
N ASN A 259 -10.98 7.05 -40.32
CA ASN A 259 -9.76 7.71 -40.82
C ASN A 259 -9.35 8.87 -39.91
N ALA A 260 -8.05 8.97 -39.61
CA ALA A 260 -7.43 9.87 -38.63
C ALA A 260 -7.71 9.57 -37.13
N GLY A 261 -8.43 8.50 -36.79
CA GLY A 261 -8.53 8.02 -35.41
C GLY A 261 -7.19 7.49 -34.90
N ILE A 262 -6.69 8.04 -33.79
CA ILE A 262 -5.42 7.66 -33.16
C ILE A 262 -5.64 7.46 -31.65
N ASN A 263 -5.22 6.31 -31.14
CA ASN A 263 -5.23 6.02 -29.71
C ASN A 263 -3.96 5.24 -29.37
N ASN A 264 -2.96 5.87 -28.76
CA ASN A 264 -1.68 5.24 -28.42
C ASN A 264 -1.38 5.45 -26.94
N PRO A 265 -2.11 4.78 -26.02
CA PRO A 265 -1.96 5.00 -24.60
C PRO A 265 -0.59 4.47 -24.12
N VAL A 266 -0.03 5.15 -23.12
CA VAL A 266 1.22 4.76 -22.47
C VAL A 266 0.92 4.41 -21.01
N LEU A 267 1.23 3.18 -20.61
CA LEU A 267 0.98 2.66 -19.29
C LEU A 267 2.29 2.20 -18.67
N THR A 268 2.64 2.78 -17.52
CA THR A 268 3.89 2.49 -16.81
C THR A 268 3.59 2.16 -15.37
N ASN A 269 4.15 1.07 -14.85
CA ASN A 269 3.96 0.64 -13.46
C ASN A 269 2.46 0.54 -13.07
N CYS A 270 1.62 0.08 -14.00
CA CYS A 270 0.17 -0.04 -13.77
C CYS A 270 -0.23 -1.46 -13.44
N VAL A 271 -1.25 -1.62 -12.60
CA VAL A 271 -1.82 -2.91 -12.18
C VAL A 271 -3.27 -3.00 -12.65
N PHE A 272 -3.63 -4.12 -13.28
CA PHE A 272 -4.99 -4.46 -13.69
C PHE A 272 -5.38 -5.78 -13.05
N GLU A 273 -6.22 -5.73 -12.01
CA GLU A 273 -6.55 -6.91 -11.23
C GLU A 273 -8.06 -7.09 -11.03
N GLU A 274 -8.51 -8.35 -11.05
CA GLU A 274 -9.89 -8.72 -10.73
C GLU A 274 -10.98 -8.00 -11.54
N ASN A 275 -10.65 -7.42 -12.70
CA ASN A 275 -11.66 -6.79 -13.54
C ASN A 275 -12.47 -7.87 -14.25
N THR A 276 -13.75 -7.59 -14.53
CA THR A 276 -14.66 -8.54 -15.16
C THR A 276 -15.27 -7.97 -16.43
N ALA A 277 -15.35 -8.79 -17.48
CA ALA A 277 -16.04 -8.41 -18.71
C ALA A 277 -16.63 -9.59 -19.47
N SER A 278 -17.40 -9.31 -20.53
CA SER A 278 -17.71 -10.34 -21.52
C SER A 278 -16.52 -10.59 -22.45
N SER A 279 -15.73 -9.58 -22.78
CA SER A 279 -14.46 -9.75 -23.49
C SER A 279 -13.45 -8.66 -23.10
N GLY A 280 -12.17 -9.01 -23.02
CA GLY A 280 -11.11 -8.08 -22.63
C GLY A 280 -11.29 -7.55 -21.22
N ALA A 281 -11.21 -8.41 -20.19
CA ALA A 281 -11.59 -8.01 -18.85
C ALA A 281 -10.60 -7.00 -18.22
N GLY A 282 -9.29 -7.24 -18.33
CA GLY A 282 -8.29 -6.26 -17.92
C GLY A 282 -8.21 -5.09 -18.91
N LEU A 283 -7.79 -5.41 -20.14
CA LEU A 283 -7.46 -4.44 -21.19
C LEU A 283 -8.17 -4.76 -22.52
N VAL A 284 -8.66 -3.74 -23.21
CA VAL A 284 -9.10 -3.82 -24.61
C VAL A 284 -8.40 -2.77 -25.45
N PHE A 285 -7.83 -3.21 -26.57
CA PHE A 285 -7.27 -2.37 -27.61
C PHE A 285 -7.96 -2.66 -28.94
N ALA A 286 -8.88 -1.79 -29.37
CA ALA A 286 -9.67 -1.96 -30.58
C ALA A 286 -9.38 -0.87 -31.62
N SER A 287 -9.13 -1.27 -32.87
CA SER A 287 -9.02 -0.35 -34.02
C SER A 287 -9.98 -0.71 -35.16
N GLY A 288 -10.59 0.30 -35.78
CA GLY A 288 -11.59 0.12 -36.84
C GLY A 288 -11.54 1.19 -37.93
N PHE A 289 -11.78 0.80 -39.18
CA PHE A 289 -11.96 1.70 -40.33
C PHE A 289 -10.76 2.66 -40.59
N TYR A 290 -9.59 2.13 -40.93
CA TYR A 290 -8.37 2.90 -41.26
C TYR A 290 -7.77 3.73 -40.10
N ALA A 291 -7.95 3.27 -38.87
CA ALA A 291 -7.40 3.87 -37.65
C ALA A 291 -6.10 3.21 -37.18
N PHE A 292 -5.37 3.90 -36.30
CA PHE A 292 -4.07 3.46 -35.77
C PHE A 292 -4.08 3.36 -34.24
N LEU A 293 -3.62 2.21 -33.72
CA LEU A 293 -3.55 1.90 -32.29
C LEU A 293 -2.26 1.18 -31.95
N ASN A 294 -1.39 1.82 -31.17
CA ASN A 294 -0.08 1.28 -30.79
C ASN A 294 0.19 1.54 -29.30
N PRO A 295 -0.51 0.82 -28.39
CA PRO A 295 -0.37 1.02 -26.96
C PRO A 295 1.00 0.50 -26.47
N THR A 296 1.55 1.16 -25.45
CA THR A 296 2.83 0.76 -24.82
C THR A 296 2.61 0.50 -23.34
N LEU A 297 3.02 -0.67 -22.87
CA LEU A 297 2.99 -1.06 -21.47
C LEU A 297 4.41 -1.35 -20.99
N THR A 298 4.81 -0.78 -19.87
CA THR A 298 6.11 -1.01 -19.24
C THR A 298 5.94 -1.31 -17.76
N ASN A 299 6.53 -2.40 -17.28
CA ASN A 299 6.47 -2.83 -15.87
C ASN A 299 5.03 -2.97 -15.35
N CYS A 300 4.11 -3.42 -16.20
CA CYS A 300 2.71 -3.60 -15.82
C CYS A 300 2.44 -5.02 -15.33
N LEU A 301 1.53 -5.14 -14.36
CA LEU A 301 0.92 -6.39 -13.93
C LEU A 301 -0.53 -6.44 -14.40
N ILE A 302 -0.92 -7.53 -15.06
CA ILE A 302 -2.30 -7.82 -15.46
C ILE A 302 -2.65 -9.20 -14.93
N ASP A 303 -3.49 -9.27 -13.91
CA ASP A 303 -3.75 -10.52 -13.22
C ASP A 303 -5.19 -10.72 -12.74
N HIS A 304 -5.61 -11.97 -12.55
CA HIS A 304 -6.94 -12.32 -12.05
C HIS A 304 -8.13 -11.67 -12.78
N ASN A 305 -7.96 -11.14 -13.99
CA ASN A 305 -9.05 -10.57 -14.76
C ASN A 305 -9.86 -11.69 -15.41
N GLN A 306 -11.19 -11.57 -15.38
CA GLN A 306 -12.09 -12.62 -15.82
C GLN A 306 -12.99 -12.17 -16.97
N ALA A 307 -12.80 -12.77 -18.14
CA ALA A 307 -13.70 -12.63 -19.28
C ALA A 307 -14.62 -13.85 -19.40
N SER A 308 -15.94 -13.65 -19.48
CA SER A 308 -16.85 -14.78 -19.77
C SER A 308 -16.70 -15.31 -21.21
N GLY A 309 -16.20 -14.47 -22.13
CA GLY A 309 -15.80 -14.83 -23.49
C GLY A 309 -14.27 -14.95 -23.62
N SER A 310 -13.65 -14.05 -24.38
CA SER A 310 -12.21 -14.11 -24.71
C SER A 310 -11.42 -12.93 -24.15
N GLY A 311 -10.10 -13.08 -23.98
CA GLY A 311 -9.23 -11.99 -23.55
C GLY A 311 -9.39 -11.68 -22.06
N GLY A 312 -9.01 -12.60 -21.17
CA GLY A 312 -9.09 -12.36 -19.73
C GLY A 312 -8.25 -11.14 -19.33
N GLY A 313 -6.95 -11.21 -19.58
CA GLY A 313 -6.00 -10.13 -19.33
C GLY A 313 -6.10 -9.04 -20.38
N MET A 314 -5.92 -9.39 -21.66
CA MET A 314 -5.91 -8.43 -22.76
C MET A 314 -6.63 -8.94 -24.01
N GLN A 315 -7.43 -8.09 -24.63
CA GLN A 315 -7.97 -8.29 -25.97
C GLN A 315 -7.46 -7.22 -26.94
N VAL A 316 -7.09 -7.66 -28.14
CA VAL A 316 -6.64 -6.78 -29.23
C VAL A 316 -7.49 -7.05 -30.48
N SER A 317 -8.00 -6.01 -31.13
CA SER A 317 -8.76 -6.15 -32.36
C SER A 317 -8.44 -5.09 -33.42
N ALA A 318 -8.46 -5.51 -34.68
CA ALA A 318 -8.22 -4.63 -35.82
C ALA A 318 -9.13 -5.02 -36.99
N THR A 319 -9.90 -4.06 -37.52
CA THR A 319 -10.91 -4.30 -38.56
C THR A 319 -10.89 -3.21 -39.64
N ILE A 320 -10.89 -3.62 -40.92
CA ILE A 320 -10.94 -2.77 -42.12
C ILE A 320 -9.77 -1.77 -42.19
N GLY A 321 -8.68 -2.17 -42.85
CA GLY A 321 -7.53 -1.33 -43.16
C GLY A 321 -6.77 -0.76 -41.96
N CYS A 322 -6.88 -1.41 -40.79
CA CYS A 322 -6.36 -0.91 -39.52
C CYS A 322 -5.08 -1.58 -39.06
N SER A 323 -4.44 -0.96 -38.07
CA SER A 323 -3.34 -1.56 -37.33
C SER A 323 -3.54 -1.44 -35.82
N ALA A 324 -3.40 -2.57 -35.11
CA ALA A 324 -3.31 -2.61 -33.64
C ALA A 324 -2.03 -3.33 -33.21
N ASN A 325 -1.04 -2.59 -32.71
CA ASN A 325 0.29 -3.12 -32.42
C ASN A 325 0.74 -2.84 -30.98
N PRO A 326 0.25 -3.58 -29.97
CA PRO A 326 0.69 -3.41 -28.60
C PRO A 326 2.15 -3.81 -28.38
N THR A 327 2.85 -3.04 -27.55
CA THR A 327 4.19 -3.35 -27.07
C THR A 327 4.19 -3.47 -25.56
N LEU A 328 4.60 -4.64 -25.06
CA LEU A 328 4.71 -4.95 -23.64
C LEU A 328 6.18 -5.23 -23.31
N THR A 329 6.74 -4.41 -22.43
CA THR A 329 8.11 -4.56 -21.96
C THR A 329 8.08 -4.77 -20.45
N ASN A 330 8.76 -5.81 -19.96
CA ASN A 330 8.81 -6.11 -18.52
C ASN A 330 7.42 -6.31 -17.89
N CYS A 331 6.46 -6.90 -18.61
CA CYS A 331 5.12 -7.10 -18.09
C CYS A 331 4.93 -8.51 -17.51
N VAL A 332 3.98 -8.65 -16.59
CA VAL A 332 3.45 -9.96 -16.17
C VAL A 332 1.97 -10.01 -16.53
N LEU A 333 1.59 -11.07 -17.22
CA LEU A 333 0.20 -11.48 -17.42
C LEU A 333 0.05 -12.86 -16.80
N ALA A 334 -0.69 -12.96 -15.71
CA ALA A 334 -0.83 -14.21 -14.97
C ALA A 334 -2.20 -14.38 -14.33
N ASP A 335 -2.66 -15.63 -14.19
CA ASP A 335 -3.91 -16.02 -13.52
C ASP A 335 -5.20 -15.31 -13.99
N ASN A 336 -5.15 -14.65 -15.15
CA ASN A 336 -6.34 -14.22 -15.87
C ASN A 336 -7.13 -15.43 -16.42
N SER A 337 -8.45 -15.28 -16.53
CA SER A 337 -9.35 -16.33 -17.01
C SER A 337 -10.22 -15.85 -18.17
N ALA A 338 -10.46 -16.75 -19.13
CA ALA A 338 -11.36 -16.54 -20.25
C ALA A 338 -12.23 -17.79 -20.44
N GLY A 339 -13.55 -17.61 -20.62
CA GLY A 339 -14.48 -18.72 -20.85
C GLY A 339 -14.31 -19.40 -22.22
N THR A 340 -13.75 -18.69 -23.19
CA THR A 340 -13.57 -19.18 -24.57
C THR A 340 -12.10 -19.37 -24.94
N ALA A 341 -11.29 -18.30 -24.97
CA ALA A 341 -9.90 -18.36 -25.40
C ALA A 341 -9.08 -17.12 -24.99
N GLY A 342 -7.76 -17.27 -24.90
CA GLY A 342 -6.82 -16.17 -24.69
C GLY A 342 -7.00 -15.54 -23.34
N SER A 343 -6.90 -16.35 -22.28
CA SER A 343 -6.98 -15.89 -20.89
C SER A 343 -5.93 -14.83 -20.59
N GLY A 344 -4.70 -14.95 -21.13
CA GLY A 344 -3.71 -13.88 -21.09
C GLY A 344 -3.94 -12.85 -22.19
N ILE A 345 -3.81 -13.28 -23.45
CA ILE A 345 -3.94 -12.41 -24.62
C ILE A 345 -4.83 -13.07 -25.66
N TYR A 346 -5.86 -12.36 -26.10
CA TYR A 346 -6.68 -12.73 -27.25
C TYR A 346 -6.59 -11.68 -28.36
N SER A 347 -6.40 -12.09 -29.61
CA SER A 347 -6.43 -11.17 -30.74
C SER A 347 -7.44 -11.56 -31.82
N ALA A 348 -8.13 -10.57 -32.40
CA ALA A 348 -9.05 -10.77 -33.51
C ALA A 348 -8.77 -9.77 -34.66
N CYS A 349 -8.29 -10.26 -35.79
CA CYS A 349 -7.92 -9.46 -36.96
C CYS A 349 -8.79 -9.81 -38.18
N TYR A 350 -9.22 -8.78 -38.92
CA TYR A 350 -10.19 -8.89 -40.01
C TYR A 350 -9.76 -8.09 -41.26
N SER A 351 -10.30 -8.51 -42.41
CA SER A 351 -10.17 -7.83 -43.70
C SER A 351 -8.72 -7.69 -44.17
N ASP A 352 -8.23 -6.48 -44.40
CA ASP A 352 -6.87 -6.09 -44.81
C ASP A 352 -6.07 -5.46 -43.66
N SER A 353 -6.49 -5.71 -42.41
CA SER A 353 -5.83 -5.19 -41.20
C SER A 353 -4.66 -6.06 -40.76
N TYR A 354 -3.84 -5.54 -39.85
CA TYR A 354 -2.78 -6.33 -39.22
C TYR A 354 -2.64 -6.04 -37.71
N ILE A 355 -2.21 -7.07 -36.98
CA ILE A 355 -1.90 -7.01 -35.56
C ILE A 355 -0.48 -7.53 -35.37
N THR A 356 0.34 -6.78 -34.62
CA THR A 356 1.64 -7.26 -34.14
C THR A 356 1.68 -7.19 -32.62
N ILE A 357 1.77 -8.35 -31.96
CA ILE A 357 1.95 -8.42 -30.51
C ILE A 357 3.46 -8.45 -30.22
N ARG A 358 3.97 -7.43 -29.53
CA ARG A 358 5.37 -7.34 -29.10
C ARG A 358 5.48 -7.60 -27.60
N LEU A 359 6.31 -8.57 -27.24
CA LEU A 359 6.62 -8.92 -25.85
C LEU A 359 8.14 -8.99 -25.70
N THR A 360 8.68 -8.15 -24.83
CA THR A 360 10.10 -8.15 -24.48
C THR A 360 10.26 -8.25 -22.98
N ASN A 361 11.16 -9.12 -22.50
CA ASN A 361 11.44 -9.30 -21.06
C ASN A 361 10.17 -9.57 -20.24
N SER A 362 9.16 -10.21 -20.81
CA SER A 362 7.84 -10.32 -20.20
C SER A 362 7.50 -11.77 -19.83
N LEU A 363 6.59 -11.93 -18.87
CA LEU A 363 6.04 -13.21 -18.44
C LEU A 363 4.57 -13.28 -18.84
N VAL A 364 4.18 -14.36 -19.51
CA VAL A 364 2.79 -14.76 -19.69
C VAL A 364 2.66 -16.20 -19.22
N TRP A 365 2.11 -16.38 -18.02
CA TRP A 365 2.11 -17.67 -17.32
C TRP A 365 0.77 -17.92 -16.63
N THR A 366 0.43 -19.19 -16.38
CA THR A 366 -0.94 -19.63 -16.03
C THR A 366 -2.01 -19.04 -16.96
N ASN A 367 -1.61 -18.68 -18.17
CA ASN A 367 -2.36 -17.90 -19.12
C ASN A 367 -2.05 -18.36 -20.55
N ASP A 368 -3.06 -18.38 -21.41
CA ASP A 368 -2.88 -18.68 -22.83
C ASP A 368 -2.89 -17.43 -23.70
N VAL A 369 -2.14 -17.52 -24.81
CA VAL A 369 -2.15 -16.56 -25.89
C VAL A 369 -2.87 -17.21 -27.07
N ALA A 370 -3.99 -16.63 -27.50
CA ALA A 370 -4.82 -17.16 -28.56
C ALA A 370 -5.24 -16.07 -29.55
N HIS A 371 -5.75 -16.50 -30.70
CA HIS A 371 -6.35 -15.61 -31.68
C HIS A 371 -7.61 -16.22 -32.29
N ASP A 372 -8.45 -15.36 -32.86
CA ASP A 372 -9.65 -15.79 -33.58
C ASP A 372 -9.28 -16.62 -34.81
N THR A 373 -9.78 -17.86 -34.87
CA THR A 373 -9.53 -18.82 -35.97
C THR A 373 -10.74 -18.99 -36.89
N GLY A 374 -11.75 -18.13 -36.77
CA GLY A 374 -12.93 -18.14 -37.64
C GLY A 374 -12.61 -17.92 -39.13
N SER A 375 -13.59 -18.12 -39.99
CA SER A 375 -13.44 -17.87 -41.43
C SER A 375 -13.10 -16.40 -41.71
N ASN A 376 -12.18 -16.15 -42.66
CA ASN A 376 -11.69 -14.82 -43.02
C ASN A 376 -10.97 -14.07 -41.89
N ARG A 377 -10.35 -14.78 -40.94
CA ARG A 377 -9.48 -14.19 -39.91
C ARG A 377 -8.02 -14.20 -40.34
N ILE A 378 -7.29 -13.16 -39.93
CA ILE A 378 -5.85 -13.04 -40.15
C ILE A 378 -5.14 -13.36 -38.83
N ALA A 379 -4.16 -14.26 -38.89
CA ALA A 379 -3.32 -14.53 -37.73
C ALA A 379 -2.45 -13.29 -37.40
N PRO A 380 -2.29 -12.93 -36.12
CA PRO A 380 -1.39 -11.85 -35.72
C PRO A 380 0.07 -12.24 -35.98
N THR A 381 0.94 -11.24 -36.10
CA THR A 381 2.39 -11.44 -36.00
C THR A 381 2.82 -11.39 -34.54
N TYR A 382 3.56 -12.39 -34.09
CA TYR A 382 4.15 -12.41 -32.75
C TYR A 382 5.63 -12.05 -32.85
N ALA A 383 6.01 -10.92 -32.24
CA ALA A 383 7.40 -10.47 -32.14
C ALA A 383 7.81 -10.53 -30.67
N ILE A 384 8.15 -11.74 -30.22
CA ILE A 384 8.42 -12.05 -28.81
C ILE A 384 9.91 -12.33 -28.66
N THR A 385 10.57 -11.65 -27.73
CA THR A 385 11.99 -11.84 -27.44
C THR A 385 12.27 -11.76 -25.95
N TYR A 386 13.24 -12.53 -25.48
CA TYR A 386 13.66 -12.59 -24.07
C TYR A 386 12.48 -12.74 -23.10
N SER A 387 11.42 -13.42 -23.51
CA SER A 387 10.18 -13.56 -22.74
C SER A 387 9.90 -15.02 -22.41
N ASN A 388 9.13 -15.25 -21.36
CA ASN A 388 8.69 -16.58 -20.96
C ASN A 388 7.17 -16.65 -21.15
N VAL A 389 6.74 -17.41 -22.15
CA VAL A 389 5.34 -17.46 -22.56
C VAL A 389 4.88 -18.91 -22.58
N GLN A 390 3.87 -19.20 -21.77
CA GLN A 390 3.26 -20.53 -21.69
C GLN A 390 2.75 -20.96 -23.07
N GLY A 391 3.03 -22.20 -23.45
CA GLY A 391 2.73 -22.74 -24.78
C GLY A 391 3.88 -22.58 -25.79
N GLY A 392 4.85 -21.71 -25.50
CA GLY A 392 6.09 -21.57 -26.25
C GLY A 392 5.95 -20.75 -27.53
N PHE A 393 6.88 -19.82 -27.74
CA PHE A 393 6.91 -18.94 -28.90
C PHE A 393 8.34 -18.80 -29.44
N SER A 394 8.48 -18.80 -30.76
CA SER A 394 9.76 -18.56 -31.43
C SER A 394 10.29 -17.15 -31.15
N GLY A 395 11.61 -17.00 -31.09
CA GLY A 395 12.27 -15.71 -30.91
C GLY A 395 13.51 -15.82 -30.03
N THR A 396 14.41 -14.87 -30.16
CA THR A 396 15.67 -14.85 -29.41
C THR A 396 15.41 -14.82 -27.92
N GLY A 397 16.04 -15.72 -27.16
CA GLY A 397 16.01 -15.72 -25.70
C GLY A 397 14.66 -16.10 -25.06
N ASN A 398 13.69 -16.57 -25.85
CA ASN A 398 12.39 -17.00 -25.32
C ASN A 398 12.47 -18.36 -24.60
N THR A 399 11.60 -18.55 -23.62
CA THR A 399 11.46 -19.80 -22.86
C THR A 399 9.98 -20.15 -22.65
N ASN A 400 9.73 -21.38 -22.20
CA ASN A 400 8.43 -21.88 -21.79
C ASN A 400 8.64 -22.82 -20.58
N VAL A 401 8.97 -22.21 -19.44
CA VAL A 401 9.31 -22.91 -18.19
C VAL A 401 8.61 -22.18 -17.05
N ASP A 402 8.18 -22.90 -16.01
CA ASP A 402 7.57 -22.27 -14.84
C ASP A 402 8.46 -21.15 -14.26
N PRO A 403 7.99 -19.89 -14.19
CA PRO A 403 8.74 -18.78 -13.61
C PRO A 403 8.87 -18.87 -12.08
N LEU A 404 8.23 -19.85 -11.42
CA LEU A 404 8.32 -20.07 -9.97
C LEU A 404 7.92 -18.82 -9.17
N PHE A 405 6.70 -18.32 -9.37
CA PHE A 405 6.17 -17.20 -8.58
C PHE A 405 6.12 -17.54 -7.08
N VAL A 406 6.31 -16.54 -6.22
CA VAL A 406 6.33 -16.70 -4.76
C VAL A 406 4.98 -17.20 -4.26
N ASP A 407 3.91 -16.44 -4.49
CA ASP A 407 2.55 -16.80 -4.08
C ASP A 407 1.51 -16.10 -4.95
N PRO A 408 1.21 -16.64 -6.15
CA PRO A 408 0.23 -16.03 -7.06
C PRO A 408 -1.18 -15.99 -6.47
N ALA A 409 -1.56 -16.92 -5.58
CA ALA A 409 -2.87 -16.93 -4.94
C ALA A 409 -3.10 -15.72 -4.03
N SER A 410 -2.01 -15.13 -3.51
CA SER A 410 -2.01 -13.88 -2.74
C SER A 410 -1.52 -12.69 -3.57
N TYR A 411 -1.65 -12.75 -4.91
CA TYR A 411 -1.29 -11.67 -5.85
C TYR A 411 0.21 -11.32 -5.85
N ASN A 412 1.07 -12.23 -5.37
CA ASN A 412 2.51 -12.01 -5.31
C ASN A 412 3.25 -12.72 -6.45
N TYR A 413 3.41 -11.98 -7.55
CA TYR A 413 4.11 -12.41 -8.77
C TYR A 413 5.60 -12.10 -8.80
N ARG A 414 6.21 -11.79 -7.64
CA ARG A 414 7.66 -11.88 -7.52
C ARG A 414 8.10 -13.32 -7.77
N VAL A 415 9.32 -13.50 -8.24
CA VAL A 415 9.88 -14.83 -8.51
C VAL A 415 10.66 -15.33 -7.30
N ARG A 416 10.64 -16.65 -7.08
CA ARG A 416 11.40 -17.32 -6.02
C ARG A 416 12.90 -17.38 -6.37
N PRO A 417 13.77 -17.60 -5.37
CA PRO A 417 15.16 -17.98 -5.62
C PRO A 417 15.24 -19.16 -6.60
N ASN A 418 16.22 -19.13 -7.50
CA ASN A 418 16.44 -20.11 -8.58
C ASN A 418 15.38 -20.13 -9.69
N SER A 419 14.51 -19.12 -9.76
CA SER A 419 13.61 -18.96 -10.89
C SER A 419 14.38 -18.87 -12.23
N PRO A 420 13.89 -19.52 -13.30
CA PRO A 420 14.47 -19.38 -14.64
C PRO A 420 14.22 -18.01 -15.28
N ALA A 421 13.49 -17.11 -14.61
CA ALA A 421 13.29 -15.73 -15.03
C ALA A 421 14.42 -14.81 -14.56
N ILE A 422 15.18 -15.19 -13.53
CA ILE A 422 16.20 -14.35 -12.90
C ILE A 422 17.41 -14.15 -13.84
N ASN A 423 17.83 -12.91 -14.05
CA ASN A 423 18.97 -12.49 -14.88
C ASN A 423 18.91 -13.07 -16.31
N THR A 424 17.71 -13.16 -16.89
CA THR A 424 17.48 -13.77 -18.21
C THR A 424 16.86 -12.85 -19.26
N GLY A 425 16.61 -11.57 -18.93
CA GLY A 425 16.14 -10.58 -19.88
C GLY A 425 17.17 -10.22 -20.96
N ASP A 426 16.80 -9.31 -21.85
CA ASP A 426 17.61 -8.84 -22.95
C ASP A 426 18.93 -8.24 -22.42
N PRO A 427 20.11 -8.79 -22.80
CA PRO A 427 21.40 -8.28 -22.37
C PRO A 427 21.71 -6.86 -22.88
N ALA A 428 20.96 -6.34 -23.85
CA ALA A 428 21.08 -4.96 -24.31
C ALA A 428 20.28 -3.95 -23.44
N SER A 429 19.54 -4.42 -22.44
CA SER A 429 18.72 -3.56 -21.59
C SER A 429 19.58 -2.60 -20.78
N THR A 430 19.23 -1.33 -20.81
CA THR A 430 19.80 -0.26 -19.99
C THR A 430 18.70 0.44 -19.20
N THR A 431 19.07 1.16 -18.14
CA THR A 431 18.12 1.96 -17.33
C THR A 431 17.29 2.94 -18.16
N SER A 432 17.81 3.42 -19.30
CA SER A 432 17.06 4.29 -20.22
C SER A 432 16.00 3.55 -21.05
N THR A 433 16.15 2.24 -21.23
CA THR A 433 15.22 1.41 -22.03
C THR A 433 14.15 0.70 -21.21
N VAL A 434 14.42 0.44 -19.91
CA VAL A 434 13.56 -0.41 -19.06
C VAL A 434 13.13 0.24 -17.73
N SER A 435 13.37 1.54 -17.57
CA SER A 435 13.29 2.33 -16.32
C SER A 435 14.33 1.97 -15.25
N ALA A 436 14.48 2.87 -14.27
CA ALA A 436 15.46 2.73 -13.18
C ALA A 436 15.01 1.73 -12.11
N THR A 437 13.70 1.63 -11.89
CA THR A 437 13.08 0.73 -10.91
C THR A 437 12.04 -0.17 -11.58
N ASP A 438 11.72 -1.27 -10.91
CA ASP A 438 10.65 -2.20 -11.25
C ASP A 438 9.28 -1.73 -10.71
N LEU A 439 8.26 -2.60 -10.79
CA LEU A 439 6.92 -2.31 -10.28
C LEU A 439 6.85 -2.21 -8.74
N ALA A 440 7.78 -2.84 -8.02
CA ALA A 440 7.91 -2.75 -6.57
C ALA A 440 8.73 -1.53 -6.10
N ASN A 441 9.20 -0.70 -7.04
CA ASN A 441 10.16 0.39 -6.82
C ASN A 441 11.56 -0.08 -6.38
N GLU A 442 11.90 -1.34 -6.65
CA GLU A 442 13.24 -1.88 -6.42
C GLU A 442 14.13 -1.64 -7.66
N PRO A 443 15.47 -1.60 -7.53
CA PRO A 443 16.37 -1.38 -8.66
C PRO A 443 16.13 -2.37 -9.80
N ARG A 444 16.01 -1.87 -11.03
CA ARG A 444 15.61 -2.71 -12.17
C ARG A 444 16.70 -3.60 -12.75
N ILE A 445 17.97 -3.28 -12.50
CA ILE A 445 19.12 -4.06 -12.98
C ILE A 445 19.90 -4.51 -11.76
N VAL A 446 19.72 -5.77 -11.37
CA VAL A 446 20.53 -6.42 -10.33
C VAL A 446 21.54 -7.37 -11.00
N ASN A 447 22.74 -7.50 -10.45
CA ASN A 447 23.81 -8.35 -10.99
C ASN A 447 24.13 -8.13 -12.48
N GLY A 448 23.87 -6.92 -13.00
CA GLY A 448 24.18 -6.52 -14.37
C GLY A 448 23.20 -7.00 -15.44
N ARG A 449 22.09 -7.66 -15.06
CA ARG A 449 21.09 -8.12 -16.04
C ARG A 449 19.70 -8.21 -15.42
N ILE A 450 18.71 -7.68 -16.14
CA ILE A 450 17.33 -7.69 -15.65
C ILE A 450 16.72 -9.10 -15.64
N ASP A 451 15.73 -9.23 -14.77
CA ASP A 451 14.79 -10.33 -14.77
C ASP A 451 13.69 -10.13 -15.83
N ARG A 452 13.07 -11.25 -16.22
CA ARG A 452 11.84 -11.19 -17.02
C ARG A 452 10.64 -10.97 -16.09
N GLY A 453 9.74 -10.07 -16.49
CA GLY A 453 8.52 -9.73 -15.75
C GLY A 453 8.57 -8.32 -15.17
N ALA A 454 7.58 -8.00 -14.34
CA ALA A 454 7.37 -6.66 -13.78
C ALA A 454 8.18 -6.39 -12.52
N TYR A 455 8.71 -7.45 -11.92
CA TYR A 455 9.50 -7.42 -10.68
C TYR A 455 10.92 -7.89 -10.95
N GLU A 456 11.89 -7.24 -10.32
CA GLU A 456 13.26 -7.69 -10.23
C GLU A 456 13.43 -8.49 -8.92
N TYR A 457 14.17 -9.59 -8.98
CA TYR A 457 14.57 -10.34 -7.82
C TYR A 457 15.66 -9.60 -7.06
N ILE A 458 15.35 -9.23 -5.82
CA ILE A 458 16.32 -8.66 -4.89
C ILE A 458 16.80 -9.79 -3.98
N PRO A 459 18.10 -10.15 -4.00
CA PRO A 459 18.64 -11.13 -3.07
C PRO A 459 18.49 -10.64 -1.62
N MET A 460 17.92 -11.48 -0.76
CA MET A 460 17.63 -11.17 0.64
C MET A 460 18.07 -12.31 1.56
N ALA A 461 18.60 -11.95 2.73
CA ALA A 461 18.95 -12.89 3.77
C ALA A 461 18.36 -12.40 5.09
N ASP A 462 17.57 -13.23 5.75
CA ASP A 462 16.94 -12.99 7.05
C ASP A 462 17.86 -13.60 8.10
N LEU A 463 18.54 -12.74 8.85
CA LEU A 463 19.65 -13.08 9.73
C LEU A 463 19.28 -12.86 11.19
N ARG A 464 18.98 -13.95 11.88
CA ARG A 464 18.76 -13.90 13.33
C ARG A 464 19.98 -14.30 14.16
N MET A 465 20.11 -13.68 15.32
CA MET A 465 21.16 -13.92 16.31
C MET A 465 20.58 -14.52 17.60
N THR A 466 21.34 -15.43 18.22
CA THR A 466 21.10 -15.87 19.60
C THR A 466 22.39 -15.82 20.42
N LEU A 467 22.26 -15.55 21.72
CA LEU A 467 23.36 -15.48 22.65
C LEU A 467 23.06 -16.31 23.91
N ALA A 468 23.82 -17.38 24.10
CA ALA A 468 23.67 -18.29 25.24
C ALA A 468 24.93 -18.29 26.12
N VAL A 469 24.73 -18.57 27.41
CA VAL A 469 25.81 -18.73 28.39
C VAL A 469 25.81 -20.13 28.98
N GLY A 470 27.00 -20.71 29.20
CA GLY A 470 27.16 -22.03 29.80
C GLY A 470 26.72 -22.09 31.26
N THR A 471 26.80 -20.97 31.98
CA THR A 471 26.21 -20.80 33.31
C THR A 471 25.71 -19.37 33.50
N ARG A 472 24.55 -19.23 34.15
CA ARG A 472 23.98 -17.93 34.55
C ARG A 472 24.45 -17.45 35.91
N ALA A 473 25.09 -18.31 36.70
CA ALA A 473 25.66 -17.99 38.00
C ALA A 473 27.13 -18.44 38.07
N THR A 474 28.04 -17.51 38.40
CA THR A 474 29.48 -17.81 38.49
C THR A 474 30.15 -17.06 39.64
N ALA A 475 31.37 -17.43 40.04
CA ALA A 475 32.15 -16.61 40.96
C ALA A 475 32.91 -15.50 40.19
N VAL A 476 33.26 -14.42 40.87
CA VAL A 476 34.14 -13.38 40.30
C VAL A 476 35.47 -14.02 39.88
N LYS A 477 36.02 -13.60 38.74
CA LYS A 477 37.21 -14.17 38.09
C LYS A 477 37.10 -15.61 37.61
N GLN A 478 35.88 -16.14 37.47
CA GLN A 478 35.66 -17.44 36.81
C GLN A 478 35.17 -17.22 35.37
N PRO A 479 35.91 -17.71 34.35
CA PRO A 479 35.48 -17.63 32.96
C PRO A 479 34.16 -18.37 32.71
N ILE A 480 33.32 -17.79 31.86
CA ILE A 480 32.03 -18.32 31.43
C ILE A 480 32.07 -18.48 29.93
N GLU A 481 31.64 -19.65 29.43
CA GLU A 481 31.47 -19.85 28.00
C GLU A 481 30.22 -19.11 27.49
N TYR A 482 30.41 -18.28 26.47
CA TYR A 482 29.38 -17.64 25.67
C TYR A 482 29.33 -18.32 24.30
N LYS A 483 28.12 -18.59 23.82
CA LYS A 483 27.84 -19.14 22.49
C LYS A 483 26.94 -18.20 21.75
N LEU A 484 27.48 -17.57 20.71
CA LEU A 484 26.73 -16.74 19.78
C LEU A 484 26.45 -17.53 18.53
N THR A 485 25.18 -17.64 18.14
CA THR A 485 24.78 -18.33 16.91
C THR A 485 24.06 -17.36 16.00
N ILE A 486 24.52 -17.27 14.75
CA ILE A 486 23.84 -16.55 13.67
C ILE A 486 23.23 -17.58 12.74
N THR A 487 21.96 -17.40 12.38
CA THR A 487 21.23 -18.26 11.45
C THR A 487 20.75 -17.41 10.29
N ASN A 488 20.86 -17.93 9.07
CA ASN A 488 20.19 -17.35 7.92
C ASN A 488 18.89 -18.13 7.69
N ASP A 489 17.77 -17.60 8.12
CA ASP A 489 16.43 -18.14 7.85
C ASP A 489 15.91 -17.69 6.48
N GLY A 490 16.61 -16.75 5.85
CA GLY A 490 16.29 -16.21 4.54
C GLY A 490 16.62 -17.14 3.38
N PRO A 491 16.14 -16.78 2.19
CA PRO A 491 16.15 -17.67 1.05
C PRO A 491 17.44 -17.59 0.20
N ASP A 492 18.26 -16.54 0.35
CA ASP A 492 19.55 -16.39 -0.33
C ASP A 492 20.74 -16.49 0.64
N PRO A 493 21.93 -16.87 0.15
CA PRO A 493 23.15 -16.83 0.95
C PRO A 493 23.44 -15.40 1.44
N ALA A 494 23.71 -15.28 2.75
CA ALA A 494 24.22 -14.04 3.33
C ALA A 494 25.73 -13.98 3.18
N THR A 495 26.28 -12.89 2.66
CA THR A 495 27.72 -12.69 2.48
C THR A 495 28.23 -11.50 3.29
N ASN A 496 29.51 -11.57 3.67
CA ASN A 496 30.21 -10.54 4.43
C ASN A 496 29.45 -10.09 5.70
N VAL A 497 28.85 -11.06 6.40
CA VAL A 497 28.13 -10.80 7.65
C VAL A 497 29.16 -10.47 8.73
N THR A 498 28.96 -9.35 9.43
CA THR A 498 29.79 -8.97 10.58
C THR A 498 28.93 -8.84 11.82
N TRP A 499 29.49 -9.14 12.98
CA TRP A 499 28.78 -9.04 14.25
C TRP A 499 29.70 -8.59 15.37
N ASN A 500 29.11 -8.02 16.42
CA ASN A 500 29.84 -7.77 17.66
C ASN A 500 28.99 -7.99 18.90
N ASN A 501 29.67 -8.37 19.98
CA ASN A 501 29.19 -8.41 21.35
C ASN A 501 29.85 -7.27 22.12
N ARG A 502 29.05 -6.30 22.57
CA ARG A 502 29.55 -5.16 23.35
C ARG A 502 29.66 -5.57 24.81
N LEU A 503 30.84 -5.48 25.41
CA LEU A 503 31.06 -5.94 26.77
C LEU A 503 30.54 -4.89 27.77
N PRO A 504 29.74 -5.28 28.78
CA PRO A 504 29.43 -4.44 29.92
C PRO A 504 30.71 -4.04 30.66
N PRO A 505 30.71 -2.91 31.39
CA PRO A 505 31.82 -2.59 32.27
C PRO A 505 32.12 -3.73 33.24
N SER A 506 33.40 -3.98 33.53
CA SER A 506 33.85 -5.07 34.42
C SER A 506 33.60 -6.50 33.90
N LEU A 507 33.29 -6.69 32.61
CA LEU A 507 33.29 -8.00 31.95
C LEU A 507 34.44 -8.06 30.95
N SER A 508 35.38 -9.00 31.11
CA SER A 508 36.60 -9.09 30.31
C SER A 508 36.62 -10.33 29.41
N PHE A 509 37.26 -10.23 28.24
CA PHE A 509 37.48 -11.37 27.34
C PHE A 509 38.70 -12.19 27.79
N VAL A 510 38.54 -13.52 27.84
CA VAL A 510 39.60 -14.44 28.29
C VAL A 510 40.15 -15.31 27.16
N GLY A 511 39.32 -15.65 26.17
CA GLY A 511 39.74 -16.47 25.03
C GLY A 511 38.57 -16.97 24.21
N GLY A 512 38.82 -17.39 22.98
CA GLY A 512 37.79 -17.89 22.08
C GLY A 512 38.40 -18.33 20.76
N LYS A 513 37.67 -19.14 19.99
CA LYS A 513 38.09 -19.58 18.66
C LYS A 513 37.36 -18.78 17.60
N ASP A 514 38.06 -18.41 16.52
CA ASP A 514 37.50 -17.75 15.33
C ASP A 514 36.77 -16.42 15.67
N VAL A 515 37.22 -15.75 16.74
CA VAL A 515 36.73 -14.43 17.18
C VAL A 515 37.91 -13.48 17.39
N SER A 516 37.65 -12.20 17.15
CA SER A 516 38.54 -11.10 17.47
C SER A 516 38.02 -10.36 18.70
N ASN A 517 38.89 -9.63 19.40
CA ASN A 517 38.51 -8.86 20.58
C ASN A 517 39.19 -7.49 20.64
N SER A 518 38.59 -6.59 21.41
CA SER A 518 39.17 -5.36 21.93
C SER A 518 38.83 -5.25 23.43
N PHE A 519 39.22 -4.15 24.08
CA PHE A 519 38.84 -3.91 25.48
C PHE A 519 37.33 -3.86 25.72
N THR A 520 36.52 -3.54 24.71
CA THR A 520 35.07 -3.31 24.85
C THR A 520 34.23 -4.21 23.96
N LEU A 521 34.83 -5.04 23.10
CA LEU A 521 34.13 -5.82 22.09
C LEU A 521 34.72 -7.23 21.96
N VAL A 522 33.84 -8.19 21.68
CA VAL A 522 34.17 -9.41 20.93
C VAL A 522 33.46 -9.31 19.59
N TYR A 523 34.12 -9.65 18.49
CA TYR A 523 33.54 -9.50 17.16
C TYR A 523 34.05 -10.55 16.19
N GLY A 524 33.30 -10.77 15.12
CA GLY A 524 33.61 -11.79 14.11
C GLY A 524 32.98 -11.49 12.76
N THR A 525 33.34 -12.32 11.79
CA THR A 525 32.88 -12.21 10.40
C THR A 525 32.50 -13.58 9.85
N VAL A 526 31.44 -13.64 9.06
CA VAL A 526 30.99 -14.81 8.31
C VAL A 526 31.06 -14.48 6.84
N ALA A 527 31.99 -15.09 6.11
CA ALA A 527 32.21 -14.78 4.70
C ALA A 527 30.97 -15.12 3.85
N SER A 528 30.35 -16.27 4.12
CA SER A 528 29.09 -16.70 3.52
C SER A 528 28.34 -17.63 4.46
N LEU A 529 27.01 -17.47 4.54
CA LEU A 529 26.09 -18.32 5.29
C LEU A 529 24.91 -18.70 4.40
N GLU A 530 24.90 -19.95 3.96
CA GLU A 530 23.85 -20.50 3.09
C GLU A 530 22.46 -20.51 3.76
N PRO A 531 21.37 -20.49 2.97
CA PRO A 531 19.99 -20.57 3.47
C PRO A 531 19.76 -21.75 4.44
N GLY A 532 19.09 -21.47 5.56
CA GLY A 532 18.77 -22.44 6.61
C GLY A 532 19.98 -22.98 7.38
N LYS A 533 21.16 -22.35 7.25
CA LYS A 533 22.37 -22.73 7.99
C LYS A 533 22.62 -21.77 9.14
N SER A 534 23.29 -22.31 10.16
CA SER A 534 23.77 -21.54 11.31
C SER A 534 25.28 -21.67 11.44
N THR A 535 25.90 -20.62 11.97
CA THR A 535 27.29 -20.64 12.44
C THR A 535 27.33 -20.24 13.90
N THR A 536 28.21 -20.88 14.68
CA THR A 536 28.31 -20.64 16.13
C THR A 536 29.73 -20.25 16.51
N PHE A 537 29.85 -19.12 17.20
CA PHE A 537 31.08 -18.62 17.78
C PHE A 537 31.08 -18.91 19.29
N SER A 538 32.16 -19.54 19.77
CA SER A 538 32.33 -19.86 21.19
C SER A 538 33.53 -19.11 21.76
N TYR A 539 33.27 -18.34 22.83
CA TYR A 539 34.28 -17.53 23.50
C TYR A 539 33.99 -17.45 25.00
N GLN A 540 34.97 -16.99 25.77
CA GLN A 540 34.91 -16.92 27.22
C GLN A 540 35.03 -15.50 27.71
N LEU A 541 34.09 -15.11 28.57
CA LEU A 541 34.08 -13.84 29.28
C LEU A 541 34.18 -14.07 30.78
N GLN A 542 34.75 -13.13 31.51
CA GLN A 542 35.00 -13.22 32.94
C GLN A 542 34.51 -11.95 33.67
N PRO A 543 33.67 -12.07 34.71
CA PRO A 543 33.30 -10.93 35.54
C PRO A 543 34.45 -10.57 36.49
N GLU A 544 34.81 -9.29 36.52
CA GLU A 544 35.90 -8.75 37.34
C GLU A 544 35.42 -8.21 38.70
N GLN A 545 34.12 -7.97 38.86
CA GLN A 545 33.49 -7.44 40.08
C GLN A 545 32.20 -8.19 40.43
N PRO A 546 31.76 -8.18 41.69
CA PRO A 546 30.45 -8.70 42.08
C PRO A 546 29.30 -7.90 41.42
N GLY A 547 28.28 -8.59 40.91
CA GLY A 547 27.10 -7.95 40.34
C GLY A 547 26.33 -8.80 39.32
N ARG A 548 25.43 -8.13 38.57
CA ARG A 548 24.69 -8.67 37.44
C ARG A 548 25.18 -8.04 36.15
N TYR A 549 25.34 -8.84 35.11
CA TYR A 549 25.86 -8.43 33.82
C TYR A 549 24.78 -8.68 32.78
N SER A 550 24.24 -7.62 32.18
CA SER A 550 23.37 -7.69 31.01
C SER A 550 24.22 -7.51 29.77
N ASN A 551 24.51 -8.59 29.06
CA ASN A 551 25.39 -8.63 27.91
C ASN A 551 24.59 -8.71 26.61
N ALA A 552 24.94 -7.88 25.63
CA ALA A 552 24.21 -7.74 24.38
C ALA A 552 25.14 -7.85 23.16
N SER A 553 24.63 -8.46 22.11
CA SER A 553 25.29 -8.66 20.82
C SER A 553 24.36 -8.30 19.69
N GLN A 554 24.91 -7.87 18.55
CA GLN A 554 24.15 -7.59 17.34
C GLN A 554 24.95 -7.95 16.08
N ILE A 555 24.23 -8.20 14.99
CA ILE A 555 24.77 -8.14 13.63
C ILE A 555 25.00 -6.67 13.28
N THR A 556 26.11 -6.39 12.61
CA THR A 556 26.50 -5.02 12.23
C THR A 556 26.57 -4.77 10.74
N ASN A 557 26.59 -5.82 9.92
CA ASN A 557 26.57 -5.69 8.47
C ASN A 557 26.20 -7.03 7.82
N SER A 558 25.55 -6.97 6.66
CA SER A 558 25.40 -8.04 5.66
C SER A 558 25.35 -7.39 4.26
N ASP A 559 25.76 -8.09 3.20
CA ASP A 559 25.61 -7.56 1.84
C ASP A 559 24.16 -7.62 1.36
N GLN A 560 23.44 -8.68 1.74
CA GLN A 560 22.03 -8.87 1.42
C GLN A 560 21.18 -8.10 2.41
N ARG A 561 20.09 -7.53 1.88
CA ARG A 561 19.07 -6.87 2.68
C ARG A 561 18.38 -7.90 3.57
N ASP A 562 18.25 -7.55 4.82
CA ASP A 562 17.44 -8.27 5.78
C ASP A 562 15.99 -7.74 5.73
N PRO A 563 14.96 -8.61 5.58
CA PRO A 563 13.58 -8.19 5.44
C PRO A 563 13.00 -7.45 6.65
N ASP A 564 13.38 -7.81 7.87
CA ASP A 564 12.78 -7.32 9.11
C ASP A 564 13.80 -6.81 10.14
N SER A 565 15.10 -7.04 9.90
CA SER A 565 16.17 -6.48 10.71
C SER A 565 16.96 -5.39 9.97
N GLN A 566 17.56 -4.48 10.74
CA GLN A 566 18.41 -3.39 10.29
C GLN A 566 19.77 -3.51 10.99
N PRO A 567 20.77 -4.13 10.36
CA PRO A 567 22.08 -4.29 10.97
C PRO A 567 22.66 -2.98 11.53
N ASP A 568 23.25 -3.08 12.72
CA ASP A 568 23.79 -1.95 13.50
C ASP A 568 22.74 -0.94 14.04
N SER A 569 21.46 -1.31 14.14
CA SER A 569 20.38 -0.50 14.73
C SER A 569 20.33 -0.49 16.25
N GLY A 570 21.22 -1.20 16.93
CA GLY A 570 21.23 -1.33 18.39
C GLY A 570 20.81 -2.74 18.85
N THR A 571 20.60 -2.88 20.14
CA THR A 571 20.28 -4.18 20.79
C THR A 571 18.96 -4.17 21.55
N GLY A 572 18.22 -3.06 21.50
CA GLY A 572 17.00 -2.82 22.26
C GLY A 572 15.83 -2.34 21.41
N ASP A 573 15.88 -2.50 20.09
CA ASP A 573 14.78 -2.26 19.15
C ASP A 573 13.80 -3.43 19.05
N GLY A 574 14.20 -4.62 19.50
CA GLY A 574 13.37 -5.83 19.44
C GLY A 574 13.49 -6.60 18.12
N GLN A 575 14.47 -6.26 17.29
CA GLN A 575 14.82 -7.01 16.08
C GLN A 575 15.61 -8.27 16.45
N ASP A 576 15.59 -9.27 15.57
CA ASP A 576 16.15 -10.59 15.85
C ASP A 576 17.61 -10.73 15.41
N ASP A 577 18.17 -9.73 14.74
CA ASP A 577 19.61 -9.57 14.50
C ASP A 577 20.41 -9.21 15.78
N ALA A 578 19.72 -8.94 16.89
CA ALA A 578 20.28 -8.70 18.20
C ALA A 578 19.89 -9.78 19.23
N ALA A 579 20.79 -10.03 20.18
CA ALA A 579 20.53 -10.95 21.28
C ALA A 579 21.13 -10.45 22.60
N GLN A 580 20.40 -10.66 23.69
CA GLN A 580 20.83 -10.33 25.04
C GLN A 580 20.83 -11.56 25.94
N THR A 581 21.73 -11.55 26.93
CA THR A 581 21.80 -12.58 27.96
C THR A 581 22.29 -11.98 29.26
N ASP A 582 22.00 -12.64 30.38
CA ASP A 582 22.37 -12.18 31.70
C ASP A 582 23.16 -13.22 32.48
N VAL A 583 24.11 -12.72 33.27
CA VAL A 583 24.92 -13.49 34.20
C VAL A 583 24.93 -12.77 35.55
N ARG A 584 24.89 -13.54 36.64
CA ARG A 584 25.02 -13.04 38.00
C ARG A 584 26.21 -13.66 38.70
N THR A 585 26.93 -12.87 39.51
CA THR A 585 27.97 -13.44 40.38
C THR A 585 27.38 -14.02 41.66
N THR A 586 28.00 -15.06 42.24
CA THR A 586 27.53 -15.69 43.48
C THR A 586 27.52 -14.75 44.69
N ASP A 587 28.32 -13.69 44.63
CA ASP A 587 28.45 -12.61 45.60
C ASP A 587 27.76 -11.31 45.16
N ASP A 588 26.74 -11.40 44.29
CA ASP A 588 25.97 -10.26 43.75
C ASP A 588 25.58 -9.24 44.83
N ASN A 589 26.04 -8.01 44.63
CA ASN A 589 25.82 -6.85 45.50
C ASN A 589 24.66 -5.95 45.03
N GLY A 590 23.94 -6.34 43.97
CA GLY A 590 22.84 -5.58 43.38
C GLY A 590 23.24 -4.61 42.26
N THR A 591 24.54 -4.45 41.97
CA THR A 591 25.02 -3.62 40.86
C THR A 591 24.71 -4.27 39.52
N VAL A 592 24.20 -3.50 38.55
CA VAL A 592 23.93 -3.97 37.19
C VAL A 592 24.91 -3.30 36.22
N TYR A 593 25.69 -4.12 35.53
CA TYR A 593 26.56 -3.73 34.43
C TYR A 593 25.86 -4.10 33.12
N ALA A 594 25.48 -3.10 32.32
CA ALA A 594 24.82 -3.32 31.04
C ALA A 594 25.77 -3.02 29.87
N SER A 595 25.64 -3.78 28.80
CA SER A 595 26.30 -3.50 27.52
C SER A 595 25.91 -2.10 27.03
N PRO A 596 26.87 -1.31 26.53
CA PRO A 596 26.55 -0.08 25.81
C PRO A 596 25.67 -0.37 24.59
N ASN A 597 24.68 0.49 24.34
CA ASN A 597 23.74 0.35 23.21
C ASN A 597 23.77 1.58 22.28
N PRO A 598 24.88 1.80 21.54
CA PRO A 598 24.98 2.88 20.57
C PRO A 598 24.12 2.58 19.33
N ASN A 599 23.80 3.62 18.56
CA ASN A 599 23.04 3.55 17.31
C ASN A 599 21.62 3.01 17.45
N GLN A 600 21.10 2.88 18.69
CA GLN A 600 19.74 2.49 18.96
C GLN A 600 18.78 3.33 18.11
N VAL A 601 18.19 2.71 17.10
CA VAL A 601 17.11 3.31 16.33
C VAL A 601 16.04 3.67 17.34
N PRO A 602 15.57 4.94 17.36
CA PRO A 602 14.55 5.34 18.28
C PRO A 602 13.39 4.35 18.17
N LEU A 603 13.10 3.68 19.28
CA LEU A 603 11.83 2.99 19.40
C LEU A 603 10.75 4.02 19.04
N PRO A 604 9.66 3.61 18.37
CA PRO A 604 8.50 4.47 18.23
C PRO A 604 8.27 5.13 19.58
N SER A 605 8.10 6.46 19.60
CA SER A 605 7.75 7.13 20.85
C SER A 605 6.64 6.31 21.45
N VAL A 606 6.82 5.82 22.68
CA VAL A 606 5.73 5.16 23.39
C VAL A 606 4.64 6.21 23.38
N VAL A 607 3.68 6.05 22.48
CA VAL A 607 2.52 6.90 22.42
C VAL A 607 1.84 6.50 23.71
N SER A 608 2.02 7.33 24.74
CA SER A 608 1.06 7.39 25.82
C SER A 608 -0.26 7.58 25.10
N ASN A 609 -1.02 6.49 24.98
CA ASN A 609 -2.31 6.48 24.33
C ASN A 609 -3.28 7.48 24.97
N GLN A 610 -2.96 7.98 26.17
CA GLN A 610 -3.75 8.98 26.85
C GLN A 610 -3.66 10.39 26.23
N PRO A 611 -4.78 10.97 25.75
CA PRO A 611 -4.97 12.42 25.76
C PRO A 611 -4.78 12.95 27.20
N ALA A 612 -4.49 14.24 27.36
CA ALA A 612 -4.54 14.83 28.71
C ALA A 612 -5.95 14.61 29.31
N PRO A 613 -6.07 14.20 30.58
CA PRO A 613 -7.36 13.85 31.18
C PRO A 613 -8.41 14.94 30.97
N ASP A 614 -9.52 14.59 30.33
CA ASP A 614 -10.65 15.49 30.10
C ASP A 614 -11.47 15.60 31.40
N PRO A 615 -11.63 16.81 31.97
CA PRO A 615 -12.39 17.00 33.20
C PRO A 615 -13.88 16.65 33.06
N THR A 616 -14.37 16.41 31.84
CA THR A 616 -15.77 16.11 31.53
C THR A 616 -16.03 14.66 31.15
N LYS A 617 -15.02 13.78 31.18
CA LYS A 617 -15.14 12.35 30.83
C LYS A 617 -14.57 11.45 31.92
N ALA A 618 -14.92 10.17 31.87
CA ALA A 618 -14.13 9.14 32.55
C ALA A 618 -12.99 8.72 31.60
N ASP A 619 -11.87 8.25 32.13
CA ASP A 619 -10.70 7.83 31.34
C ASP A 619 -10.09 6.67 32.11
N LEU A 620 -10.42 5.46 31.67
CA LEU A 620 -10.20 4.19 32.35
C LEU A 620 -9.02 3.43 31.76
N SER A 621 -8.06 3.09 32.60
CA SER A 621 -6.96 2.19 32.24
C SER A 621 -6.96 0.92 33.08
N LEU A 622 -6.49 -0.18 32.50
CA LEU A 622 -6.38 -1.48 33.12
C LEU A 622 -4.92 -1.91 33.24
N SER A 623 -4.55 -2.49 34.39
CA SER A 623 -3.29 -3.20 34.55
C SER A 623 -3.47 -4.51 35.30
N ILE A 624 -2.57 -5.47 35.06
CA ILE A 624 -2.56 -6.78 35.73
C ILE A 624 -1.22 -6.99 36.41
N SER A 625 -1.25 -7.50 37.63
CA SER A 625 -0.08 -8.05 38.31
C SER A 625 -0.35 -9.44 38.88
N LEU A 626 0.70 -10.23 38.99
CA LEU A 626 0.65 -11.62 39.48
C LEU A 626 1.43 -11.73 40.79
N SER A 627 0.89 -12.44 41.78
CA SER A 627 1.61 -12.69 43.04
C SER A 627 2.85 -13.57 42.86
N ASN A 628 2.87 -14.40 41.81
CA ASN A 628 4.01 -15.21 41.41
C ASN A 628 3.97 -15.47 39.90
N ARG A 629 4.99 -15.01 39.17
CA ARG A 629 5.12 -15.19 37.71
C ARG A 629 5.74 -16.53 37.32
N THR A 630 6.32 -17.26 38.27
CA THR A 630 6.92 -18.60 38.05
C THR A 630 6.41 -19.65 39.05
N PRO A 631 5.11 -19.94 39.07
CA PRO A 631 4.53 -20.93 39.99
C PRO A 631 4.80 -22.37 39.53
N LEU A 632 4.68 -23.33 40.44
CA LEU A 632 4.70 -24.76 40.14
C LEU A 632 3.29 -25.28 39.81
N VAL A 633 3.22 -26.42 39.12
CA VAL A 633 1.94 -27.13 38.92
C VAL A 633 1.33 -27.47 40.28
N GLY A 634 0.08 -27.08 40.48
CA GLY A 634 -0.67 -27.22 41.73
C GLY A 634 -0.80 -25.92 42.54
N ASP A 635 0.06 -24.92 42.30
CA ASP A 635 0.03 -23.64 43.00
C ASP A 635 -1.24 -22.84 42.66
N VAL A 636 -1.60 -21.91 43.55
CA VAL A 636 -2.63 -20.90 43.32
C VAL A 636 -1.98 -19.53 43.29
N VAL A 637 -2.10 -18.82 42.16
CA VAL A 637 -1.59 -17.47 41.93
C VAL A 637 -2.72 -16.47 42.05
N ALA A 638 -2.48 -15.35 42.74
CA ALA A 638 -3.39 -14.22 42.73
C ALA A 638 -3.10 -13.35 41.50
N VAL A 639 -4.12 -13.16 40.66
CA VAL A 639 -4.17 -12.23 39.54
C VAL A 639 -4.89 -10.97 40.01
N ILE A 640 -4.16 -9.86 40.12
CA ILE A 640 -4.67 -8.58 40.61
C ILE A 640 -4.90 -7.69 39.39
N CYS A 641 -6.17 -7.44 39.07
CA CYS A 641 -6.58 -6.49 38.05
C CYS A 641 -6.83 -5.13 38.71
N GLN A 642 -6.16 -4.10 38.24
CA GLN A 642 -6.31 -2.72 38.70
C GLN A 642 -6.94 -1.88 37.59
N VAL A 643 -8.10 -1.30 37.87
CA VAL A 643 -8.75 -0.32 36.99
C VAL A 643 -8.54 1.07 37.60
N SER A 644 -7.92 1.97 36.85
CA SER A 644 -7.67 3.35 37.24
C SER A 644 -8.60 4.27 36.46
N ASN A 645 -9.03 5.39 37.05
CA ASN A 645 -9.78 6.42 36.34
C ASN A 645 -9.02 7.75 36.43
N ALA A 646 -8.35 8.15 35.35
CA ALA A 646 -7.61 9.42 35.26
C ALA A 646 -8.52 10.62 34.92
N GLY A 647 -9.73 10.37 34.42
CA GLY A 647 -10.68 11.38 33.98
C GLY A 647 -11.34 12.18 35.11
N GLY A 648 -12.10 13.22 34.73
CA GLY A 648 -12.80 14.10 35.67
C GLY A 648 -14.16 13.60 36.16
N LEU A 649 -14.76 12.58 35.53
CA LEU A 649 -16.02 11.97 35.96
C LEU A 649 -15.80 10.60 36.62
N ALA A 650 -16.68 10.24 37.57
CA ALA A 650 -16.73 8.87 38.08
C ALA A 650 -17.28 7.92 37.00
N ALA A 651 -16.56 6.82 36.76
CA ALA A 651 -17.03 5.74 35.89
C ALA A 651 -17.90 4.77 36.69
N THR A 652 -19.09 4.47 36.19
CA THR A 652 -20.07 3.58 36.83
C THR A 652 -20.39 2.40 35.93
N GLY A 653 -20.85 1.30 36.51
CA GLY A 653 -21.15 0.08 35.74
C GLY A 653 -19.89 -0.58 35.16
N VAL A 654 -18.74 -0.35 35.79
CA VAL A 654 -17.46 -0.88 35.34
C VAL A 654 -17.40 -2.38 35.57
N SER A 655 -17.10 -3.14 34.53
CA SER A 655 -16.84 -4.58 34.60
C SER A 655 -15.64 -4.96 33.75
N LEU A 656 -14.99 -6.08 34.05
CA LEU A 656 -13.82 -6.57 33.31
C LEU A 656 -13.94 -8.05 32.99
N SER A 657 -13.28 -8.48 31.92
CA SER A 657 -13.05 -9.89 31.60
C SER A 657 -11.59 -10.25 31.87
N LEU A 658 -11.32 -11.43 32.42
CA LEU A 658 -9.99 -12.04 32.43
C LEU A 658 -10.10 -13.42 31.77
N THR A 659 -9.39 -13.62 30.66
CA THR A 659 -9.37 -14.89 29.95
C THR A 659 -8.21 -15.75 30.45
N LEU A 660 -8.54 -16.94 30.97
CA LEU A 660 -7.58 -17.92 31.43
C LEU A 660 -7.24 -18.88 30.29
N PRO A 661 -5.97 -18.97 29.83
CA PRO A 661 -5.58 -19.97 28.83
C PRO A 661 -5.61 -21.40 29.38
N ALA A 662 -5.56 -22.37 28.46
CA ALA A 662 -5.58 -23.79 28.80
C ALA A 662 -4.45 -24.14 29.78
N GLY A 663 -4.79 -24.91 30.82
CA GLY A 663 -3.86 -25.25 31.91
C GLY A 663 -3.99 -24.37 33.15
N LEU A 664 -4.86 -23.35 33.13
CA LEU A 664 -5.23 -22.56 34.29
C LEU A 664 -6.71 -22.78 34.65
N SER A 665 -7.04 -22.75 35.94
CA SER A 665 -8.45 -22.82 36.38
C SER A 665 -8.74 -21.81 37.48
N PHE A 666 -9.84 -21.09 37.36
CA PHE A 666 -10.32 -20.18 38.38
C PHE A 666 -10.68 -20.96 39.67
N VAL A 667 -10.21 -20.46 40.81
CA VAL A 667 -10.47 -21.03 42.15
C VAL A 667 -11.51 -20.19 42.88
N SER A 668 -11.27 -18.89 42.99
CA SER A 668 -12.13 -17.96 43.70
C SER A 668 -11.77 -16.50 43.38
N GLY A 669 -12.69 -15.58 43.65
CA GLY A 669 -12.48 -14.14 43.49
C GLY A 669 -13.77 -13.41 43.82
N SER A 670 -13.71 -12.43 44.71
CA SER A 670 -14.91 -11.67 45.07
C SER A 670 -15.39 -10.86 43.87
N GLY A 671 -16.66 -10.98 43.50
CA GLY A 671 -17.26 -10.25 42.37
C GLY A 671 -16.98 -10.85 40.99
N PHE A 672 -16.36 -12.04 40.91
CA PHE A 672 -16.15 -12.76 39.66
C PHE A 672 -17.21 -13.84 39.42
N THR A 673 -17.67 -13.95 38.18
CA THR A 673 -18.49 -15.06 37.67
C THR A 673 -17.76 -15.72 36.50
N GLN A 674 -17.67 -17.05 36.48
CA GLN A 674 -16.97 -17.78 35.43
C GLN A 674 -17.93 -18.18 34.29
N THR A 675 -17.52 -17.89 33.06
CA THR A 675 -18.21 -18.31 31.83
C THR A 675 -17.19 -18.96 30.89
N GLY A 676 -17.07 -20.29 30.95
CA GLY A 676 -16.04 -21.02 30.20
C GLY A 676 -14.63 -20.73 30.73
N GLN A 677 -13.72 -20.31 29.85
CA GLN A 677 -12.36 -19.92 30.20
C GLN A 677 -12.20 -18.42 30.54
N ALA A 678 -13.24 -17.61 30.31
CA ALA A 678 -13.28 -16.22 30.76
C ALA A 678 -13.92 -16.12 32.14
N ILE A 679 -13.38 -15.25 32.99
CA ILE A 679 -14.01 -14.84 34.25
C ILE A 679 -14.36 -13.36 34.17
N VAL A 680 -15.60 -13.03 34.50
CA VAL A 680 -16.13 -11.66 34.43
C VAL A 680 -16.24 -11.09 35.83
N GLY A 681 -15.55 -9.99 36.08
CA GLY A 681 -15.50 -9.29 37.36
C GLY A 681 -16.34 -8.02 37.37
N THR A 682 -17.19 -7.83 38.38
CA THR A 682 -17.89 -6.54 38.59
C THR A 682 -17.03 -5.61 39.44
N VAL A 683 -16.58 -4.49 38.87
CA VAL A 683 -15.80 -3.45 39.55
C VAL A 683 -16.72 -2.41 40.19
N GLY A 684 -17.83 -2.07 39.54
CA GLY A 684 -18.84 -1.14 40.06
C GLY A 684 -18.55 0.30 39.67
N THR A 685 -18.12 1.12 40.65
CA THR A 685 -17.81 2.55 40.42
C THR A 685 -16.34 2.84 40.70
N VAL A 686 -15.67 3.51 39.77
CA VAL A 686 -14.30 4.03 39.92
C VAL A 686 -14.36 5.56 39.86
N ASN A 687 -14.17 6.22 41.01
CA ASN A 687 -14.25 7.68 41.09
C ASN A 687 -13.08 8.34 40.34
N ALA A 688 -13.28 9.57 39.87
CA ALA A 688 -12.26 10.39 39.24
C ALA A 688 -10.97 10.46 40.08
N GLY A 689 -9.83 10.21 39.45
CA GLY A 689 -8.50 10.21 40.09
C GLY A 689 -8.25 9.05 41.06
N THR A 690 -9.07 8.00 41.04
CA THR A 690 -8.95 6.84 41.94
C THR A 690 -8.75 5.53 41.16
N GLN A 691 -8.45 4.47 41.90
CA GLN A 691 -8.27 3.12 41.37
C GLN A 691 -9.11 2.10 42.14
N ALA A 692 -9.58 1.06 41.46
CA ALA A 692 -10.26 -0.09 42.03
C ALA A 692 -9.46 -1.37 41.73
N LEU A 693 -9.49 -2.32 42.67
CA LEU A 693 -8.78 -3.59 42.56
C LEU A 693 -9.77 -4.75 42.59
N LEU A 694 -9.61 -5.69 41.67
CA LEU A 694 -10.27 -7.00 41.69
C LEU A 694 -9.19 -8.08 41.69
N THR A 695 -9.35 -9.09 42.55
CA THR A 695 -8.37 -10.20 42.66
C THR A 695 -9.03 -11.54 42.37
N ALA A 696 -8.48 -12.25 41.39
CA ALA A 696 -8.84 -13.61 41.05
C ALA A 696 -7.72 -14.57 41.49
N TYR A 697 -8.09 -15.68 42.13
CA TYR A 697 -7.17 -16.75 42.49
C TYR A 697 -7.26 -17.85 41.43
N VAL A 698 -6.14 -18.16 40.79
CA VAL A 698 -6.05 -19.08 39.64
C VAL A 698 -5.09 -20.22 39.96
N ARG A 699 -5.54 -21.46 39.78
CA ARG A 699 -4.73 -22.67 39.97
C ARG A 699 -3.99 -23.05 38.70
N ILE A 700 -2.73 -23.46 38.85
CA ILE A 700 -1.88 -23.98 37.79
C ILE A 700 -2.09 -25.49 37.63
N ASN A 701 -2.55 -25.95 36.47
CA ASN A 701 -2.87 -27.36 36.22
C ASN A 701 -1.88 -28.06 35.29
N LEU A 702 -1.13 -27.32 34.46
CA LEU A 702 -0.18 -27.88 33.49
C LEU A 702 1.15 -27.12 33.51
N ARG A 703 2.22 -27.78 33.03
CA ARG A 703 3.51 -27.13 32.75
C ARG A 703 3.44 -26.48 31.37
N ASN A 704 3.28 -25.16 31.34
CA ASN A 704 3.32 -24.37 30.12
C ASN A 704 3.64 -22.90 30.43
N ALA A 705 4.14 -22.18 29.42
CA ALA A 705 4.06 -20.73 29.42
C ALA A 705 2.60 -20.32 29.10
N ALA A 706 2.09 -19.35 29.84
CA ALA A 706 0.73 -18.84 29.69
C ALA A 706 0.76 -17.31 29.62
N LEU A 707 -0.04 -16.74 28.73
CA LEU A 707 -0.28 -15.30 28.65
C LEU A 707 -1.73 -15.05 29.05
N LEU A 708 -1.93 -14.29 30.13
CA LEU A 708 -3.25 -13.87 30.56
C LEU A 708 -3.62 -12.56 29.87
N PHE A 709 -4.89 -12.44 29.50
CA PHE A 709 -5.47 -11.24 28.89
C PHE A 709 -6.64 -10.76 29.74
N ALA A 710 -6.68 -9.47 30.05
CA ALA A 710 -7.87 -8.82 30.59
C ALA A 710 -8.25 -7.58 29.78
N GLU A 711 -9.54 -7.25 29.82
CA GLU A 711 -10.13 -6.06 29.21
C GLU A 711 -11.20 -5.49 30.15
N ILE A 712 -11.42 -4.17 30.11
CA ILE A 712 -12.64 -3.56 30.64
C ILE A 712 -13.76 -3.86 29.65
N LEU A 713 -14.80 -4.56 30.10
CA LEU A 713 -15.92 -4.97 29.27
C LEU A 713 -16.97 -3.89 29.11
N THR A 714 -17.22 -3.12 30.16
CA THR A 714 -18.28 -2.10 30.18
C THR A 714 -17.89 -0.91 31.03
N SER A 715 -18.33 0.28 30.62
CA SER A 715 -18.41 1.51 31.42
C SER A 715 -19.61 2.32 30.92
N ASN A 716 -20.38 2.93 31.83
CA ASN A 716 -21.51 3.79 31.44
C ASN A 716 -21.07 5.16 30.91
N GLN A 717 -19.87 5.61 31.32
CA GLN A 717 -19.30 6.89 30.89
C GLN A 717 -18.38 6.63 29.69
N PRO A 718 -18.48 7.46 28.64
CA PRO A 718 -17.60 7.34 27.49
C PRO A 718 -16.17 7.65 27.90
N ASP A 719 -15.28 6.83 27.38
CA ASP A 719 -13.85 6.92 27.54
C ASP A 719 -13.26 7.60 26.27
N PRO A 720 -12.42 8.65 26.40
CA PRO A 720 -11.92 9.41 25.27
C PRO A 720 -11.10 8.62 24.25
N ASP A 721 -10.40 7.59 24.71
CA ASP A 721 -9.35 6.89 23.97
C ASP A 721 -9.39 5.37 24.12
N SER A 722 -10.29 4.85 24.98
CA SER A 722 -10.62 3.44 25.06
C SER A 722 -12.07 3.12 24.64
N GLN A 723 -12.30 1.92 24.10
CA GLN A 723 -13.64 1.41 23.77
C GLN A 723 -13.92 0.11 24.55
N PRO A 724 -14.49 0.20 25.78
CA PRO A 724 -14.75 -0.99 26.59
C PRO A 724 -15.48 -2.11 25.82
N GLY A 725 -14.89 -3.30 25.86
CA GLY A 725 -15.39 -4.50 25.18
C GLY A 725 -14.99 -4.62 23.70
N SER A 726 -14.00 -3.87 23.22
CA SER A 726 -13.45 -3.98 21.86
C SER A 726 -12.51 -5.18 21.66
N GLY A 727 -12.10 -5.87 22.72
CA GLY A 727 -11.19 -7.01 22.69
C GLY A 727 -9.81 -6.70 23.29
N THR A 728 -8.85 -7.59 23.08
CA THR A 728 -7.51 -7.51 23.72
C THR A 728 -6.36 -7.45 22.72
N THR A 729 -6.63 -6.99 21.48
CA THR A 729 -5.66 -7.00 20.37
C THR A 729 -5.53 -5.65 19.67
N ASP A 730 -6.24 -4.63 20.11
CA ASP A 730 -6.31 -3.30 19.51
C ASP A 730 -5.33 -2.29 20.15
N GLY A 731 -4.75 -2.63 21.30
CA GLY A 731 -3.68 -1.86 21.94
C GLY A 731 -4.17 -0.64 22.74
N GLN A 732 -5.44 -0.60 23.12
CA GLN A 732 -6.03 0.44 23.96
C GLN A 732 -5.63 0.26 25.44
N ASP A 733 -5.75 1.29 26.30
CA ASP A 733 -5.34 1.20 27.71
C ASP A 733 -6.38 0.54 28.62
N ASP A 734 -7.55 0.20 28.10
CA ASP A 734 -8.54 -0.64 28.77
C ASP A 734 -8.23 -2.15 28.71
N MET A 735 -7.15 -2.56 28.04
CA MET A 735 -6.62 -3.93 28.04
C MET A 735 -5.29 -4.07 28.78
N ALA A 736 -5.03 -5.28 29.31
CA ALA A 736 -3.78 -5.61 29.98
C ALA A 736 -3.40 -7.08 29.78
N THR A 737 -2.09 -7.35 29.79
CA THR A 737 -1.55 -8.71 29.69
C THR A 737 -0.54 -9.03 30.80
N ALA A 738 -0.42 -10.30 31.15
CA ALA A 738 0.60 -10.78 32.07
C ALA A 738 1.10 -12.17 31.68
N ASP A 739 2.41 -12.35 31.56
CA ASP A 739 3.02 -13.65 31.32
C ASP A 739 3.27 -14.41 32.63
N LEU A 740 3.06 -15.73 32.54
CA LEU A 740 3.26 -16.70 33.61
C LEU A 740 4.05 -17.87 33.03
N ARG A 741 5.13 -18.28 33.69
CA ARG A 741 6.05 -19.34 33.23
C ARG A 741 6.08 -20.48 34.24
N VAL A 742 5.47 -21.62 33.91
CA VAL A 742 5.45 -22.80 34.79
C VAL A 742 6.60 -23.74 34.42
N PRO A 743 7.67 -23.84 35.23
CA PRO A 743 8.81 -24.72 34.95
C PRO A 743 8.53 -26.21 35.12
#